data_AF-A0A8B7EA47-F1
#
_entry.id   AF-A0A8B7EA47-F1
#
_cell.length_a   1.000
_cell.length_b   1.000
_cell.length_c   1.000
_cell.angle_alpha   90.00
_cell.angle_beta   90.00
_cell.angle_gamma   90.00
#
_symmetry.space_group_name_H-M   'P 1'
#
loop_
_entity.id
_entity.type
_entity.pdbx_description
1 polymer ?
#
loop_
_entity_poly.entity_id
_entity_poly.type
_entity_poly.pdbx_seq_one_letter_code
_entity_poly.pdbx_strand_id
1 'polypeptide(L)'
;MEAKGGDSAREGPASSRRRTATMEDNRLLIKAVEEEDVQMVQQLLERGADANFQEESGGWTALHNAVQACRGDIVGLLLRHGADPCLRKWNGATPFIVAAIVGNVPLLELFLSKGADVNECDCNGFTAFMEAAQYGWVEALRFLHGRGAGVNASRKPKVGQERLRKGGATALMDAAEEGRLEVVRVLLDEMGADVHARDNMGRNALIHALLSSRDGNVEAIARLLLDRGADVNARGERGKTPLILAVEKRRVAVVQMLLEREHIEIDDTDSEGKTALLIAVELRLSDIAGLLCARGASTGCGDLVAIAKRNYDTRLVKLLVRHGATECFRPPAADWKPQSSRWGAALKTLHRMYRPMIGKLKIFMDESYKVADTSEGGVYLGIYEEQEVAVKTFCDGSVRAQQEVSCLQSSRENSNLVTFYGSESRRGCLYVCVTLCEETLEARLAAHRGETVENEEDKFARNVLLSIFQAVRELHLSCGYTHQDLQPRNILIDSKNAVRLADFDKSIKWAGDPQEIKRDLEALGRLVLYVVKKEDISFEKLKAQSNEEVVLLSPDEETKDLIRLLFHPGENRRDCLSDLLGHPFFWTWESRYRTLRNVGNESDIKMRVSESEILQLLELGPSEHSKSFARWTEKMGKLKHRQFFQSQRASEGATGFEAGKNGCRCRVLKLPRCTKLLIGWCPAHQLI
;
A
#
# COMPACT_ATOMS: atom_id res chain seq x y z
N MET A 1 -22.54 -40.58 -49.16
CA MET A 1 -22.04 -41.30 -50.36
C MET A 1 -21.25 -40.29 -51.16
N GLU A 2 -19.94 -40.23 -50.92
CA GLU A 2 -18.90 -40.79 -51.81
C GLU A 2 -18.70 -39.92 -53.07
N ALA A 3 -17.52 -39.64 -53.61
CA ALA A 3 -16.12 -39.77 -53.20
C ALA A 3 -15.28 -39.07 -54.29
N LYS A 4 -14.11 -38.54 -53.90
CA LYS A 4 -12.80 -38.44 -54.60
C LYS A 4 -12.70 -38.29 -56.12
N GLY A 5 -11.76 -37.44 -56.53
CA GLY A 5 -11.02 -37.58 -57.79
C GLY A 5 -9.94 -36.50 -57.93
N GLY A 6 -8.67 -36.89 -57.88
CA GLY A 6 -7.52 -35.99 -57.97
C GLY A 6 -6.81 -36.00 -59.32
N ASP A 7 -6.05 -34.92 -59.51
CA ASP A 7 -4.67 -34.83 -60.00
C ASP A 7 -4.30 -34.88 -61.50
N SER A 8 -3.14 -34.23 -61.75
CA SER A 8 -2.37 -34.01 -63.00
C SER A 8 -2.62 -32.66 -63.70
N ALA A 9 -1.62 -31.87 -64.14
CA ALA A 9 -0.20 -32.13 -64.34
C ALA A 9 0.65 -30.83 -64.47
N ARG A 10 1.91 -30.96 -64.01
CA ARG A 10 3.19 -30.50 -64.61
C ARG A 10 3.68 -29.04 -64.51
N GLU A 11 4.97 -29.01 -64.17
CA GLU A 11 5.87 -27.93 -63.81
C GLU A 11 6.28 -27.00 -64.97
N GLY A 12 6.57 -25.75 -64.62
CA GLY A 12 7.35 -24.77 -65.38
C GLY A 12 8.30 -24.01 -64.43
N PRO A 13 9.41 -23.45 -64.93
CA PRO A 13 10.67 -23.34 -64.20
C PRO A 13 10.79 -22.15 -63.24
N ALA A 14 11.76 -22.29 -62.34
CA ALA A 14 12.19 -21.37 -61.29
C ALA A 14 12.06 -19.87 -61.63
N SER A 15 11.08 -19.21 -61.00
CA SER A 15 11.25 -17.81 -60.62
C SER A 15 11.97 -17.79 -59.29
N SER A 16 13.11 -17.08 -59.23
CA SER A 16 13.79 -16.75 -57.99
C SER A 16 12.81 -15.98 -57.09
N ARG A 17 12.08 -16.71 -56.24
CA ARG A 17 11.28 -16.13 -55.18
C ARG A 17 12.26 -15.36 -54.29
N ARG A 18 12.28 -14.04 -54.41
CA ARG A 18 12.78 -13.16 -53.35
C ARG A 18 12.07 -13.62 -52.08
N ARG A 19 12.81 -14.33 -51.21
CA ARG A 19 12.30 -14.73 -49.90
C ARG A 19 11.93 -13.43 -49.20
N THR A 20 10.66 -13.29 -48.86
CA THR A 20 10.19 -12.24 -47.97
C THR A 20 10.91 -12.42 -46.63
N ALA A 21 11.64 -11.40 -46.20
CA ALA A 21 12.40 -11.42 -44.95
C ALA A 21 11.49 -11.83 -43.78
N THR A 22 11.99 -12.72 -42.92
CA THR A 22 11.25 -13.18 -41.75
C THR A 22 11.55 -12.27 -40.55
N MET A 23 10.61 -12.17 -39.62
CA MET A 23 10.83 -11.49 -38.33
C MET A 23 12.06 -12.04 -37.58
N GLU A 24 12.38 -13.31 -37.83
CA GLU A 24 13.57 -13.97 -37.30
C GLU A 24 14.86 -13.42 -37.92
N ASP A 25 14.89 -13.21 -39.25
CA ASP A 25 16.06 -12.62 -39.94
C ASP A 25 16.37 -11.21 -39.42
N ASN A 26 15.35 -10.43 -39.04
CA ASN A 26 15.53 -9.10 -38.46
C ASN A 26 16.14 -9.15 -37.05
N ARG A 27 15.72 -10.12 -36.22
CA ARG A 27 16.32 -10.34 -34.90
C ARG A 27 17.75 -10.87 -35.02
N LEU A 28 18.00 -11.76 -35.98
CA LEU A 28 19.34 -12.26 -36.29
C LEU A 28 20.28 -11.14 -36.78
N LEU A 29 19.75 -10.13 -37.49
CA LEU A 29 20.55 -8.98 -37.91
C LEU A 29 21.05 -8.17 -36.72
N ILE A 30 20.19 -7.86 -35.75
CA ILE A 30 20.60 -7.18 -34.51
C ILE A 30 21.67 -8.00 -33.79
N LYS A 31 21.42 -9.30 -33.61
CA LYS A 31 22.38 -10.20 -32.95
C LYS A 31 23.73 -10.27 -33.67
N ALA A 32 23.74 -10.36 -35.00
CA ALA A 32 24.97 -10.38 -35.79
C ALA A 32 25.77 -9.06 -35.64
N VAL A 33 25.09 -7.92 -35.47
CA VAL A 33 25.74 -6.65 -35.17
C VAL A 33 26.32 -6.64 -33.76
N GLU A 34 25.59 -7.12 -32.76
CA GLU A 34 26.06 -7.24 -31.37
C GLU A 34 27.27 -8.17 -31.24
N GLU A 35 27.32 -9.23 -32.05
CA GLU A 35 28.44 -10.17 -32.17
C GLU A 35 29.55 -9.68 -33.10
N GLU A 36 29.38 -8.48 -33.69
CA GLU A 36 30.36 -7.84 -34.55
C GLU A 36 30.72 -8.63 -35.84
N ASP A 37 29.84 -9.54 -36.28
CA ASP A 37 30.02 -10.41 -37.45
C ASP A 37 29.62 -9.70 -38.75
N VAL A 38 30.58 -9.00 -39.34
CA VAL A 38 30.41 -8.23 -40.59
C VAL A 38 29.90 -9.11 -41.75
N GLN A 39 30.34 -10.37 -41.84
CA GLN A 39 29.96 -11.26 -42.93
C GLN A 39 28.49 -11.68 -42.80
N MET A 40 28.07 -12.04 -41.58
CA MET A 40 26.68 -12.39 -41.31
C MET A 40 25.75 -11.19 -41.47
N VAL A 41 26.16 -10.00 -41.01
CA VAL A 41 25.42 -8.75 -41.24
C VAL A 41 25.21 -8.51 -42.75
N GLN A 42 26.27 -8.63 -43.55
CA GLN A 42 26.18 -8.47 -45.00
C GLN A 42 25.23 -9.49 -45.63
N GLN A 43 25.36 -10.78 -45.29
CA GLN A 43 24.50 -11.83 -45.81
C GLN A 43 23.03 -11.61 -45.46
N LEU A 44 22.71 -11.19 -44.23
CA LEU A 44 21.35 -10.93 -43.80
C LEU A 44 20.72 -9.74 -44.52
N LEU A 45 21.48 -8.65 -44.70
CA LEU A 45 21.03 -7.48 -45.46
C LEU A 45 20.82 -7.80 -46.95
N GLU A 46 21.70 -8.59 -47.57
CA GLU A 46 21.54 -9.06 -48.96
C GLU A 46 20.33 -9.98 -49.13
N ARG A 47 19.95 -10.72 -48.07
CA ARG A 47 18.73 -11.54 -48.02
C ARG A 47 17.46 -10.72 -47.76
N GLY A 48 17.58 -9.42 -47.56
CA GLY A 48 16.46 -8.50 -47.40
C GLY A 48 16.03 -8.26 -45.95
N ALA A 49 16.86 -8.61 -44.95
CA ALA A 49 16.59 -8.23 -43.56
C ALA A 49 16.39 -6.71 -43.45
N ASP A 50 15.42 -6.31 -42.63
CA ASP A 50 15.06 -4.90 -42.45
C ASP A 50 16.11 -4.18 -41.60
N ALA A 51 16.91 -3.33 -42.23
CA ALA A 51 17.95 -2.53 -41.58
C ALA A 51 17.40 -1.54 -40.53
N ASN A 52 16.09 -1.23 -40.60
CA ASN A 52 15.40 -0.30 -39.70
C ASN A 52 14.53 -1.02 -38.65
N PHE A 53 14.63 -2.34 -38.55
CA PHE A 53 13.91 -3.11 -37.55
C PHE A 53 14.20 -2.59 -36.13
N GLN A 54 13.14 -2.35 -35.36
CA GLN A 54 13.20 -1.93 -33.96
C GLN A 54 12.74 -3.08 -33.05
N GLU A 55 13.57 -3.45 -32.08
CA GLU A 55 13.21 -4.48 -31.11
C GLU A 55 12.17 -4.01 -30.06
N GLU A 56 11.49 -4.96 -29.43
CA GLU A 56 10.28 -4.75 -28.61
C GLU A 56 10.51 -4.26 -27.17
N SER A 57 11.75 -4.09 -26.71
CA SER A 57 12.03 -3.70 -25.32
C SER A 57 12.48 -2.25 -25.19
N GLY A 58 13.15 -1.70 -26.20
CA GLY A 58 13.69 -0.34 -26.19
C GLY A 58 13.69 0.37 -27.54
N GLY A 59 13.21 -0.29 -28.61
CA GLY A 59 13.22 0.24 -29.97
C GLY A 59 14.62 0.33 -30.59
N TRP A 60 15.57 -0.48 -30.13
CA TRP A 60 16.92 -0.49 -30.68
C TRP A 60 16.94 -1.05 -32.10
N THR A 61 17.80 -0.49 -32.95
CA THR A 61 18.02 -0.96 -34.32
C THR A 61 19.41 -1.55 -34.48
N ALA A 62 19.66 -2.24 -35.59
CA ALA A 62 21.00 -2.66 -35.97
C ALA A 62 21.98 -1.47 -36.00
N LEU A 63 21.55 -0.29 -36.49
CA LEU A 63 22.39 0.90 -36.54
C LEU A 63 22.75 1.43 -35.14
N HIS A 64 21.80 1.46 -34.20
CA HIS A 64 22.09 1.87 -32.82
C HIS A 64 23.13 0.96 -32.17
N ASN A 65 23.01 -0.37 -32.35
CA ASN A 65 23.96 -1.34 -31.80
C ASN A 65 25.35 -1.20 -32.45
N ALA A 66 25.43 -0.98 -33.76
CA ALA A 66 26.70 -0.78 -34.46
C ALA A 66 27.42 0.50 -33.97
N VAL A 67 26.68 1.57 -33.69
CA VAL A 67 27.23 2.81 -33.11
C VAL A 67 27.68 2.58 -31.67
N GLN A 68 26.88 1.89 -30.86
CA GLN A 68 27.22 1.54 -29.48
C GLN A 68 28.51 0.71 -29.40
N ALA A 69 28.73 -0.18 -30.37
CA ALA A 69 29.94 -0.98 -30.52
C ALA A 69 31.13 -0.22 -31.16
N CYS A 70 30.95 1.05 -31.56
CA CYS A 70 31.95 1.85 -32.27
C CYS A 70 32.43 1.23 -33.61
N ARG A 71 31.61 0.41 -34.27
CA ARG A 71 31.95 -0.31 -35.51
C ARG A 71 31.59 0.49 -36.75
N GLY A 72 32.47 1.43 -37.12
CA GLY A 72 32.27 2.31 -38.28
C GLY A 72 32.09 1.58 -39.63
N ASP A 73 32.68 0.40 -39.77
CA ASP A 73 32.52 -0.48 -40.93
C ASP A 73 31.11 -1.08 -41.03
N ILE A 74 30.56 -1.55 -39.91
CA ILE A 74 29.17 -2.05 -39.81
C ILE A 74 28.19 -0.90 -39.96
N VAL A 75 28.45 0.26 -39.35
CA VAL A 75 27.66 1.49 -39.55
C VAL A 75 27.61 1.85 -41.04
N GLY A 76 28.76 1.87 -41.72
CA GLY A 76 28.83 2.15 -43.16
C GLY A 76 28.09 1.12 -44.00
N LEU A 77 28.14 -0.16 -43.63
CA LEU A 77 27.39 -1.23 -44.30
C LEU A 77 25.87 -1.05 -44.14
N LEU A 78 25.39 -0.84 -42.92
CA LEU A 78 23.97 -0.63 -42.63
C LEU A 78 23.41 0.59 -43.37
N LEU A 79 24.14 1.72 -43.37
CA LEU A 79 23.72 2.93 -44.08
C LEU A 79 23.66 2.72 -45.60
N ARG A 80 24.58 1.93 -46.19
CA ARG A 80 24.53 1.57 -47.62
C ARG A 80 23.31 0.70 -47.96
N HIS A 81 22.82 -0.08 -47.00
CA HIS A 81 21.63 -0.91 -47.13
C HIS A 81 20.34 -0.22 -46.63
N GLY A 82 20.34 1.11 -46.52
CA GLY A 82 19.12 1.89 -46.28
C GLY A 82 18.71 2.04 -44.82
N ALA A 83 19.63 1.80 -43.86
CA ALA A 83 19.39 2.19 -42.49
C ALA A 83 19.19 3.72 -42.40
N ASP A 84 18.14 4.15 -41.71
CA ASP A 84 17.82 5.56 -41.47
C ASP A 84 18.78 6.14 -40.41
N PRO A 85 19.64 7.12 -40.78
CA PRO A 85 20.64 7.69 -39.89
C PRO A 85 20.04 8.51 -38.72
N CYS A 86 18.76 8.86 -38.78
CA CYS A 86 18.09 9.71 -37.80
C CYS A 86 16.96 8.97 -37.04
N LEU A 87 16.79 7.67 -37.28
CA LEU A 87 15.74 6.88 -36.63
C LEU A 87 15.95 6.82 -35.12
N ARG A 88 14.89 7.10 -34.36
CA ARG A 88 14.93 7.19 -32.90
C ARG A 88 14.51 5.88 -32.24
N LYS A 89 15.24 5.45 -31.21
CA LYS A 89 14.77 4.41 -30.28
C LYS A 89 13.72 4.97 -29.31
N TRP A 90 13.11 4.16 -28.45
CA TRP A 90 11.92 4.56 -27.68
C TRP A 90 12.12 5.71 -26.69
N ASN A 91 13.34 5.88 -26.17
CA ASN A 91 13.66 7.07 -25.38
C ASN A 91 13.95 8.31 -26.26
N GLY A 92 13.70 8.26 -27.55
CA GLY A 92 13.94 9.35 -28.49
C GLY A 92 15.41 9.56 -28.88
N ALA A 93 16.37 8.79 -28.37
CA ALA A 93 17.77 8.94 -28.77
C ALA A 93 17.99 8.49 -30.22
N THR A 94 18.79 9.25 -30.95
CA THR A 94 19.24 8.97 -32.32
C THR A 94 20.62 8.29 -32.33
N PRO A 95 21.06 7.73 -33.47
CA PRO A 95 22.43 7.25 -33.64
C PRO A 95 23.48 8.35 -33.35
N PHE A 96 23.19 9.62 -33.64
CA PHE A 96 24.06 10.75 -33.31
C PHE A 96 24.24 10.93 -31.79
N ILE A 97 23.15 10.87 -31.02
CA ILE A 97 23.21 10.93 -29.54
C ILE A 97 23.98 9.72 -29.00
N VAL A 98 23.74 8.51 -29.53
CA VAL A 98 24.50 7.30 -29.13
C VAL A 98 25.99 7.42 -29.45
N ALA A 99 26.36 8.05 -30.56
CA ALA A 99 27.77 8.30 -30.90
C ALA A 99 28.48 9.19 -29.86
N ALA A 100 27.75 10.12 -29.20
CA ALA A 100 28.29 10.91 -28.12
C ALA A 100 28.43 10.13 -26.80
N ILE A 101 27.50 9.21 -26.51
CA ILE A 101 27.58 8.30 -25.34
C ILE A 101 28.87 7.47 -25.39
N VAL A 102 29.32 7.07 -26.58
CA VAL A 102 30.57 6.31 -26.77
C VAL A 102 31.78 7.19 -27.10
N GLY A 103 31.59 8.50 -27.25
CA GLY A 103 32.68 9.45 -27.50
C GLY A 103 33.34 9.36 -28.88
N ASN A 104 32.67 8.78 -29.88
CA ASN A 104 33.25 8.52 -31.20
C ASN A 104 33.06 9.73 -32.14
N VAL A 105 34.07 10.60 -32.19
CA VAL A 105 34.07 11.82 -33.03
C VAL A 105 33.82 11.53 -34.52
N PRO A 106 34.48 10.54 -35.16
CA PRO A 106 34.16 10.18 -36.54
C PRO A 106 32.69 9.83 -36.80
N LEU A 107 32.04 9.11 -35.87
CA LEU A 107 30.60 8.81 -35.99
C LEU A 107 29.74 10.05 -35.77
N LEU A 108 30.10 10.93 -34.83
CA LEU A 108 29.42 12.23 -34.67
C LEU A 108 29.49 13.06 -35.95
N GLU A 109 30.66 13.14 -36.58
CA GLU A 109 30.84 13.83 -37.86
C GLU A 109 30.02 13.19 -38.98
N LEU A 110 30.02 11.86 -39.06
CA LEU A 110 29.22 11.13 -40.04
C LEU A 110 27.73 11.46 -39.90
N PHE A 111 27.16 11.38 -38.70
CA PHE A 111 25.72 11.62 -38.54
C PHE A 111 25.33 13.09 -38.74
N LEU A 112 26.18 14.05 -38.39
CA LEU A 112 25.98 15.46 -38.79
C LEU A 112 25.92 15.60 -40.32
N SER A 113 26.80 14.92 -41.06
CA SER A 113 26.77 14.92 -42.53
C SER A 113 25.52 14.23 -43.12
N LYS A 114 24.83 13.43 -42.31
CA LYS A 114 23.58 12.74 -42.66
C LYS A 114 22.32 13.46 -42.17
N GLY A 115 22.45 14.69 -41.68
CA GLY A 115 21.31 15.56 -41.35
C GLY A 115 20.93 15.60 -39.87
N ALA A 116 21.71 15.00 -38.97
CA ALA A 116 21.50 15.20 -37.53
C ALA A 116 21.72 16.67 -37.15
N ASP A 117 20.85 17.21 -36.28
CA ASP A 117 21.03 18.53 -35.68
C ASP A 117 21.92 18.41 -34.44
N VAL A 118 22.96 19.25 -34.34
CA VAL A 118 23.91 19.23 -33.21
C VAL A 118 23.23 19.41 -31.83
N ASN A 119 22.08 20.07 -31.80
CA ASN A 119 21.28 20.36 -30.61
C ASN A 119 20.01 19.50 -30.51
N GLU A 120 19.87 18.45 -31.32
CA GLU A 120 18.79 17.51 -31.13
C GLU A 120 18.90 16.83 -29.76
N CYS A 121 17.75 16.47 -29.19
CA CYS A 121 17.69 15.80 -27.89
C CYS A 121 16.76 14.60 -27.89
N ASP A 122 17.00 13.71 -26.93
CA ASP A 122 16.13 12.59 -26.63
C ASP A 122 14.84 13.06 -25.93
N CYS A 123 13.96 12.12 -25.60
CA CYS A 123 12.67 12.44 -25.01
C CYS A 123 12.74 13.00 -23.59
N ASN A 124 13.89 12.91 -22.91
CA ASN A 124 14.14 13.50 -21.59
C ASN A 124 14.96 14.81 -21.70
N GLY A 125 15.27 15.26 -22.92
CA GLY A 125 16.00 16.47 -23.20
C GLY A 125 17.53 16.30 -23.25
N PHE A 126 18.07 15.08 -23.23
CA PHE A 126 19.52 14.86 -23.36
C PHE A 126 19.98 15.12 -24.79
N THR A 127 20.94 16.04 -24.95
CA THR A 127 21.65 16.29 -26.22
C THR A 127 22.92 15.46 -26.29
N ALA A 128 23.48 15.30 -27.49
CA ALA A 128 24.80 14.71 -27.67
C ALA A 128 25.88 15.39 -26.80
N PHE A 129 25.80 16.70 -26.59
CA PHE A 129 26.74 17.44 -25.75
C PHE A 129 26.63 17.06 -24.26
N MET A 130 25.41 16.89 -23.75
CA MET A 130 25.18 16.42 -22.38
C MET A 130 25.68 14.99 -22.17
N GLU A 131 25.42 14.09 -23.12
CA GLU A 131 25.91 12.70 -23.07
C GLU A 131 27.45 12.65 -23.06
N ALA A 132 28.12 13.40 -23.94
CA ALA A 132 29.57 13.50 -23.95
C ALA A 132 30.12 13.99 -22.59
N ALA A 133 29.44 14.95 -21.96
CA ALA A 133 29.82 15.48 -20.65
C ALA A 133 29.64 14.44 -19.53
N GLN A 134 28.49 13.76 -19.49
CA GLN A 134 28.16 12.73 -18.51
C GLN A 134 29.16 11.54 -18.57
N TYR A 135 29.46 11.08 -19.78
CA TYR A 135 30.35 9.93 -19.98
C TYR A 135 31.84 10.28 -19.92
N GLY A 136 32.20 11.57 -19.98
CA GLY A 136 33.58 12.02 -19.77
C GLY A 136 34.40 12.17 -21.05
N TRP A 137 33.76 12.32 -22.22
CA TRP A 137 34.41 12.34 -23.52
C TRP A 137 34.83 13.74 -23.94
N VAL A 138 36.00 14.18 -23.49
CA VAL A 138 36.53 15.54 -23.75
C VAL A 138 36.64 15.83 -25.26
N GLU A 139 37.14 14.91 -26.06
CA GLU A 139 37.30 15.13 -27.51
C GLU A 139 35.95 15.26 -28.23
N ALA A 140 34.96 14.43 -27.87
CA ALA A 140 33.60 14.54 -28.39
C ALA A 140 32.95 15.87 -27.97
N LEU A 141 33.17 16.29 -26.72
CA LEU A 141 32.68 17.56 -26.19
C LEU A 141 33.25 18.75 -26.97
N ARG A 142 34.57 18.77 -27.21
CA ARG A 142 35.26 19.80 -28.00
C ARG A 142 34.75 19.83 -29.44
N PHE A 143 34.60 18.67 -30.06
CA PHE A 143 34.05 18.55 -31.40
C PHE A 143 32.63 19.15 -31.47
N LEU A 144 31.74 18.73 -30.57
CA LEU A 144 30.35 19.21 -30.54
C LEU A 144 30.26 20.71 -30.27
N HIS A 145 31.07 21.25 -29.35
CA HIS A 145 31.18 22.69 -29.12
C HIS A 145 31.59 23.44 -30.41
N GLY A 146 32.61 22.94 -31.11
CA GLY A 146 33.06 23.51 -32.39
C GLY A 146 32.01 23.43 -33.52
N ARG A 147 31.00 22.57 -33.38
CA ARG A 147 29.84 22.46 -34.29
C ARG A 147 28.63 23.27 -33.83
N GLY A 148 28.73 24.06 -32.77
CA GLY A 148 27.66 24.96 -32.30
C GLY A 148 26.69 24.31 -31.30
N ALA A 149 27.13 23.30 -30.54
CA ALA A 149 26.34 22.75 -29.45
C ALA A 149 26.07 23.81 -28.35
N GLY A 150 24.83 23.88 -27.87
CA GLY A 150 24.41 24.77 -26.81
C GLY A 150 24.92 24.31 -25.44
N VAL A 151 26.07 24.84 -25.02
CA VAL A 151 26.74 24.49 -23.74
C VAL A 151 25.82 24.65 -22.53
N ASN A 152 25.04 25.74 -22.51
CA ASN A 152 24.13 26.11 -21.42
C ASN A 152 22.68 25.67 -21.66
N ALA A 153 22.44 24.72 -22.58
CA ALA A 153 21.11 24.17 -22.77
C ALA A 153 20.64 23.44 -21.50
N SER A 154 19.40 23.69 -21.09
CA SER A 154 18.74 23.00 -19.99
C SER A 154 17.82 21.90 -20.52
N ARG A 155 17.85 20.70 -19.93
CA ARG A 155 16.97 19.58 -20.34
C ARG A 155 15.49 19.98 -20.29
N LYS A 156 14.79 19.85 -21.42
CA LYS A 156 13.32 19.97 -21.49
C LYS A 156 12.71 18.60 -21.24
N PRO A 157 12.05 18.36 -20.09
CA PRO A 157 11.50 17.05 -19.78
C PRO A 157 10.26 16.76 -20.64
N LYS A 158 9.77 15.52 -20.62
CA LYS A 158 8.48 15.20 -21.23
C LYS A 158 7.34 16.02 -20.61
N VAL A 159 6.33 16.33 -21.43
CA VAL A 159 5.06 16.90 -20.98
C VAL A 159 4.53 16.07 -19.80
N GLY A 160 4.26 16.73 -18.67
CA GLY A 160 3.79 16.10 -17.43
C GLY A 160 4.86 15.90 -16.35
N GLN A 161 6.13 15.75 -16.72
CA GLN A 161 7.24 15.65 -15.75
C GLN A 161 7.64 17.02 -15.16
N GLU A 162 7.30 18.12 -15.84
CA GLU A 162 7.50 19.49 -15.33
C GLU A 162 6.79 19.73 -14.00
N ARG A 163 5.59 19.15 -13.83
CA ARG A 163 4.81 19.21 -12.57
C ARG A 163 5.54 18.54 -11.39
N LEU A 164 6.45 17.61 -11.69
CA LEU A 164 7.30 16.93 -10.71
C LEU A 164 8.66 17.63 -10.52
N ARG A 165 8.84 18.84 -11.08
CA ARG A 165 10.12 19.57 -11.08
C ARG A 165 11.30 18.76 -11.65
N LYS A 166 11.04 17.80 -12.54
CA LYS A 166 12.08 17.07 -13.26
C LYS A 166 12.58 17.90 -14.45
N GLY A 167 13.83 17.69 -14.88
CA GLY A 167 14.46 18.42 -15.98
C GLY A 167 15.22 19.67 -15.52
N GLY A 168 15.63 20.50 -16.48
CA GLY A 168 16.37 21.75 -16.26
C GLY A 168 17.89 21.60 -16.10
N ALA A 169 18.40 20.39 -15.93
CA ALA A 169 19.83 20.16 -15.74
C ALA A 169 20.65 20.41 -17.02
N THR A 170 21.93 20.74 -16.84
CA THR A 170 22.89 21.11 -17.89
C THR A 170 24.07 20.14 -17.96
N ALA A 171 24.86 20.22 -19.02
CA ALA A 171 26.06 19.38 -19.20
C ALA A 171 27.08 19.53 -18.05
N LEU A 172 27.21 20.74 -17.48
CA LEU A 172 28.06 20.99 -16.31
C LEU A 172 27.58 20.22 -15.07
N MET A 173 26.26 20.13 -14.87
CA MET A 173 25.68 19.37 -13.76
C MET A 173 25.93 17.87 -13.93
N ASP A 174 25.73 17.33 -15.13
CA ASP A 174 25.96 15.91 -15.42
C ASP A 174 27.43 15.53 -15.21
N ALA A 175 28.37 16.36 -15.70
CA ALA A 175 29.80 16.14 -15.51
C ALA A 175 30.19 16.19 -14.02
N ALA A 176 29.59 17.11 -13.26
CA ALA A 176 29.84 17.25 -11.82
C ALA A 176 29.29 16.04 -11.03
N GLU A 177 28.07 15.59 -11.32
CA GLU A 177 27.44 14.42 -10.70
C GLU A 177 28.22 13.12 -10.99
N GLU A 178 28.71 12.95 -12.22
CA GLU A 178 29.45 11.76 -12.64
C GLU A 178 30.93 11.76 -12.24
N GLY A 179 31.41 12.84 -11.62
CA GLY A 179 32.79 12.96 -11.15
C GLY A 179 33.81 13.21 -12.27
N ARG A 180 33.40 13.79 -13.41
CA ARG A 180 34.24 14.02 -14.59
C ARG A 180 35.05 15.31 -14.46
N LEU A 181 36.06 15.31 -13.58
CA LEU A 181 36.86 16.50 -13.27
C LEU A 181 37.38 17.25 -14.50
N GLU A 182 37.93 16.53 -15.48
CA GLU A 182 38.50 17.17 -16.67
C GLU A 182 37.43 17.77 -17.58
N VAL A 183 36.27 17.13 -17.70
CA VAL A 183 35.12 17.71 -18.41
C VAL A 183 34.62 18.96 -17.70
N VAL A 184 34.48 18.94 -16.37
CA VAL A 184 34.07 20.12 -15.58
C VAL A 184 35.04 21.29 -15.83
N ARG A 185 36.35 21.02 -15.85
CA ARG A 185 37.38 22.00 -16.17
C ARG A 185 37.18 22.59 -17.56
N VAL A 186 37.11 21.76 -18.60
CA VAL A 186 36.94 22.20 -19.98
C VAL A 186 35.65 23.01 -20.17
N LEU A 187 34.55 22.58 -19.55
CA LEU A 187 33.27 23.29 -19.61
C LEU A 187 33.37 24.71 -19.05
N LEU A 188 34.01 24.87 -17.88
CA LEU A 188 34.14 26.16 -17.21
C LEU A 188 35.21 27.06 -17.82
N ASP A 189 36.36 26.50 -18.19
CA ASP A 189 37.53 27.26 -18.65
C ASP A 189 37.47 27.62 -20.14
N GLU A 190 36.88 26.75 -20.96
CA GLU A 190 37.02 26.85 -22.42
C GLU A 190 35.68 27.03 -23.15
N MET A 191 34.56 26.61 -22.55
CA MET A 191 33.26 26.55 -23.23
C MET A 191 32.23 27.53 -22.65
N GLY A 192 32.59 28.33 -21.63
CA GLY A 192 31.70 29.34 -21.05
C GLY A 192 30.46 28.74 -20.39
N ALA A 193 30.59 27.57 -19.76
CA ALA A 193 29.50 26.97 -19.01
C ALA A 193 29.08 27.84 -17.82
N ASP A 194 27.79 28.07 -17.66
CA ASP A 194 27.22 28.85 -16.56
C ASP A 194 27.26 28.03 -15.26
N VAL A 195 28.18 28.42 -14.36
CA VAL A 195 28.34 27.83 -13.03
C VAL A 195 27.14 28.08 -12.11
N HIS A 196 26.32 29.10 -12.40
CA HIS A 196 25.16 29.49 -11.60
C HIS A 196 23.85 28.89 -12.11
N ALA A 197 23.87 28.15 -13.22
CA ALA A 197 22.70 27.48 -13.75
C ALA A 197 22.04 26.59 -12.67
N ARG A 198 20.71 26.55 -12.68
CA ARG A 198 19.91 25.74 -11.76
C ARG A 198 18.92 24.89 -12.53
N ASP A 199 18.77 23.65 -12.10
CA ASP A 199 17.73 22.77 -12.63
C ASP A 199 16.34 23.10 -12.06
N ASN A 200 15.31 22.36 -12.48
CA ASN A 200 13.93 22.61 -12.05
C ASN A 200 13.70 22.33 -10.55
N MET A 201 14.63 21.65 -9.87
CA MET A 201 14.64 21.46 -8.41
C MET A 201 15.43 22.54 -7.67
N GLY A 202 16.01 23.51 -8.38
CA GLY A 202 16.85 24.56 -7.82
C GLY A 202 18.31 24.15 -7.58
N ARG A 203 18.72 22.96 -8.04
CA ARG A 203 20.08 22.43 -7.82
C ARG A 203 21.05 23.01 -8.82
N ASN A 204 22.22 23.46 -8.35
CA ASN A 204 23.35 23.86 -9.18
C ASN A 204 24.39 22.73 -9.29
N ALA A 205 25.43 22.94 -10.11
CA ALA A 205 26.49 21.95 -10.32
C ALA A 205 27.20 21.51 -9.02
N LEU A 206 27.32 22.41 -8.02
CA LEU A 206 27.91 22.08 -6.72
C LEU A 206 27.03 21.08 -5.93
N ILE A 207 25.71 21.27 -5.92
CA ILE A 207 24.81 20.29 -5.30
C ILE A 207 24.89 18.94 -6.02
N HIS A 208 24.89 18.93 -7.36
CA HIS A 208 25.03 17.70 -8.16
C HIS A 208 26.33 16.95 -7.84
N ALA A 209 27.47 17.65 -7.71
CA ALA A 209 28.73 17.04 -7.28
C ALA A 209 28.63 16.37 -5.89
N LEU A 210 27.89 16.96 -4.95
CA LEU A 210 27.74 16.44 -3.58
C LEU A 210 26.71 15.32 -3.45
N LEU A 211 25.78 15.21 -4.39
CA LEU A 211 24.82 14.11 -4.48
C LEU A 211 25.45 12.83 -5.06
N SER A 212 26.55 12.97 -5.81
CA SER A 212 27.27 11.87 -6.45
C SER A 212 27.47 10.66 -5.54
N SER A 213 27.33 9.47 -6.13
CA SER A 213 27.73 8.19 -5.54
C SER A 213 29.20 7.86 -5.82
N ARG A 214 29.87 8.61 -6.69
CA ARG A 214 31.26 8.42 -7.09
C ARG A 214 32.17 9.34 -6.27
N ASP A 215 32.77 8.77 -5.25
CA ASP A 215 33.51 9.53 -4.24
C ASP A 215 34.85 10.12 -4.69
N GLY A 216 35.43 9.66 -5.81
CA GLY A 216 36.84 9.89 -6.15
C GLY A 216 37.24 11.34 -6.46
N ASN A 217 36.34 12.15 -7.04
CA ASN A 217 36.67 13.50 -7.54
C ASN A 217 35.84 14.63 -6.93
N VAL A 218 34.93 14.33 -5.98
CA VAL A 218 33.99 15.30 -5.43
C VAL A 218 34.69 16.51 -4.84
N GLU A 219 35.79 16.31 -4.10
CA GLU A 219 36.55 17.41 -3.49
C GLU A 219 37.18 18.34 -4.54
N ALA A 220 37.81 17.77 -5.57
CA ALA A 220 38.45 18.54 -6.64
C ALA A 220 37.43 19.31 -7.48
N ILE A 221 36.28 18.68 -7.78
CA ILE A 221 35.17 19.31 -8.50
C ILE A 221 34.54 20.42 -7.66
N ALA A 222 34.28 20.18 -6.37
CA ALA A 222 33.76 21.20 -5.47
C ALA A 222 34.72 22.40 -5.41
N ARG A 223 36.04 22.16 -5.31
CA ARG A 223 37.05 23.23 -5.32
C ARG A 223 36.97 24.06 -6.59
N LEU A 224 37.01 23.39 -7.73
CA LEU A 224 36.94 24.04 -9.03
C LEU A 224 35.66 24.87 -9.20
N LEU A 225 34.50 24.33 -8.85
CA LEU A 225 33.23 25.04 -8.92
C LEU A 225 33.21 26.27 -8.01
N LEU A 226 33.68 26.13 -6.77
CA LEU A 226 33.74 27.23 -5.80
C LEU A 226 34.73 28.33 -6.23
N ASP A 227 35.86 27.96 -6.82
CA ASP A 227 36.85 28.91 -7.33
C ASP A 227 36.34 29.67 -8.56
N ARG A 228 35.33 29.13 -9.26
CA ARG A 228 34.60 29.80 -10.33
C ARG A 228 33.34 30.52 -9.85
N GLY A 229 33.13 30.61 -8.54
CA GLY A 229 32.04 31.39 -7.96
C GLY A 229 30.72 30.65 -7.85
N ALA A 230 30.70 29.31 -7.87
CA ALA A 230 29.47 28.55 -7.62
C ALA A 230 28.76 29.01 -6.34
N ASP A 231 27.45 29.22 -6.43
CA ASP A 231 26.62 29.63 -5.31
C ASP A 231 26.58 28.54 -4.21
N VAL A 232 27.07 28.89 -3.03
CA VAL A 232 27.15 28.01 -1.86
C VAL A 232 25.85 27.88 -1.06
N ASN A 233 24.88 28.75 -1.31
CA ASN A 233 23.59 28.79 -0.60
C ASN A 233 22.43 28.27 -1.46
N ALA A 234 22.73 27.63 -2.60
CA ALA A 234 21.71 26.95 -3.38
C ALA A 234 21.00 25.88 -2.53
N ARG A 235 19.69 25.69 -2.76
CA ARG A 235 18.90 24.67 -2.05
C ARG A 235 18.47 23.57 -2.99
N GLY A 236 18.77 22.34 -2.61
CA GLY A 236 18.40 21.14 -3.34
C GLY A 236 17.13 20.48 -2.82
N GLU A 237 17.00 19.19 -3.11
CA GLU A 237 15.89 18.37 -2.61
C GLU A 237 15.87 18.36 -1.06
N ARG A 238 14.68 18.41 -0.46
CA ARG A 238 14.48 18.56 0.99
C ARG A 238 15.13 19.80 1.60
N GLY A 239 15.34 20.86 0.81
CA GLY A 239 15.91 22.11 1.28
C GLY A 239 17.39 22.02 1.67
N LYS A 240 18.09 20.94 1.30
CA LYS A 240 19.48 20.74 1.68
C LYS A 240 20.40 21.71 0.96
N THR A 241 21.27 22.38 1.73
CA THR A 241 22.35 23.23 1.21
C THR A 241 23.61 22.39 0.92
N PRO A 242 24.56 22.91 0.11
CA PRO A 242 25.88 22.31 -0.04
C PRO A 242 26.57 21.99 1.28
N LEU A 243 26.46 22.88 2.28
CA LEU A 243 27.04 22.66 3.61
C LEU A 243 26.41 21.46 4.32
N ILE A 244 25.08 21.37 4.33
CA ILE A 244 24.36 20.22 4.92
C ILE A 244 24.75 18.91 4.23
N LEU A 245 24.78 18.88 2.89
CA LEU A 245 25.18 17.69 2.13
C LEU A 245 26.62 17.27 2.44
N ALA A 246 27.56 18.22 2.54
CA ALA A 246 28.95 17.93 2.88
C ALA A 246 29.09 17.33 4.29
N VAL A 247 28.29 17.79 5.27
CA VAL A 247 28.23 17.22 6.62
C VAL A 247 27.67 15.79 6.60
N GLU A 248 26.54 15.56 5.93
CA GLU A 248 25.92 14.22 5.83
C GLU A 248 26.86 13.20 5.18
N LYS A 249 27.59 13.63 4.14
CA LYS A 249 28.60 12.84 3.43
C LYS A 249 29.93 12.74 4.18
N ARG A 250 30.06 13.37 5.34
CA ARG A 250 31.26 13.37 6.22
C ARG A 250 32.52 13.91 5.52
N ARG A 251 32.36 14.86 4.60
CA ARG A 251 33.44 15.41 3.76
C ARG A 251 34.08 16.62 4.43
N VAL A 252 35.00 16.37 5.38
CA VAL A 252 35.66 17.43 6.17
C VAL A 252 36.31 18.51 5.28
N ALA A 253 37.04 18.12 4.23
CA ALA A 253 37.70 19.05 3.32
C ALA A 253 36.71 19.97 2.60
N VAL A 254 35.60 19.42 2.11
CA VAL A 254 34.53 20.21 1.46
C VAL A 254 33.86 21.13 2.47
N VAL A 255 33.58 20.66 3.70
CA VAL A 255 33.06 21.52 4.77
C VAL A 255 33.99 22.70 5.03
N GLN A 256 35.30 22.46 5.15
CA GLN A 256 36.29 23.54 5.34
C GLN A 256 36.26 24.56 4.20
N MET A 257 36.29 24.09 2.95
CA MET A 257 36.25 24.94 1.76
C MET A 257 34.97 25.76 1.63
N LEU A 258 33.81 25.21 2.03
CA LEU A 258 32.55 25.93 2.05
C LEU A 258 32.54 27.00 3.14
N LEU A 259 33.05 26.68 4.33
CA LEU A 259 33.13 27.62 5.45
C LEU A 259 34.16 28.74 5.24
N GLU A 260 35.03 28.62 4.24
CA GLU A 260 35.97 29.68 3.81
C GLU A 260 35.32 30.72 2.91
N ARG A 261 34.09 30.49 2.44
CA ARG A 261 33.36 31.44 1.57
C ARG A 261 32.67 32.50 2.43
N GLU A 262 32.91 33.76 2.09
CA GLU A 262 32.50 34.93 2.90
C GLU A 262 30.99 35.01 3.16
N HIS A 263 30.18 34.60 2.19
CA HIS A 263 28.71 34.71 2.20
C HIS A 263 28.01 33.37 2.48
N ILE A 264 28.69 32.41 3.11
CA ILE A 264 28.08 31.13 3.48
C ILE A 264 27.01 31.33 4.57
N GLU A 265 25.79 30.84 4.32
CA GLU A 265 24.72 30.81 5.32
C GLU A 265 24.89 29.56 6.20
N ILE A 266 25.67 29.69 7.28
CA ILE A 266 26.05 28.56 8.14
C ILE A 266 24.88 27.94 8.93
N ASP A 267 23.86 28.76 9.23
CA ASP A 267 22.71 28.42 10.07
C ASP A 267 21.46 28.03 9.26
N ASP A 268 21.61 27.87 7.94
CA ASP A 268 20.51 27.46 7.08
C ASP A 268 20.00 26.05 7.44
N THR A 269 18.68 25.86 7.35
CA THR A 269 18.02 24.62 7.74
C THR A 269 17.46 23.86 6.54
N ASP A 270 17.51 22.53 6.60
CA ASP A 270 16.76 21.67 5.68
C ASP A 270 15.24 21.69 5.95
N SER A 271 14.48 20.89 5.21
CA SER A 271 13.02 20.79 5.38
C SER A 271 12.57 20.20 6.73
N GLU A 272 13.46 19.54 7.47
CA GLU A 272 13.19 19.06 8.84
C GLU A 272 13.54 20.13 9.89
N GLY A 273 13.99 21.32 9.46
CA GLY A 273 14.44 22.39 10.36
C GLY A 273 15.82 22.14 10.95
N LYS A 274 16.61 21.21 10.38
CA LYS A 274 17.93 20.85 10.90
C LYS A 274 19.02 21.69 10.24
N THR A 275 19.88 22.30 11.07
CA THR A 275 21.09 22.98 10.61
C THR A 275 22.23 21.98 10.37
N ALA A 276 23.28 22.43 9.67
CA ALA A 276 24.51 21.66 9.50
C ALA A 276 25.14 21.23 10.85
N LEU A 277 25.10 22.09 11.87
CA LEU A 277 25.64 21.78 13.20
C LEU A 277 24.82 20.70 13.91
N LEU A 278 23.48 20.80 13.88
CA LEU A 278 22.63 19.77 14.48
C LEU A 278 22.88 18.40 13.84
N ILE A 279 22.96 18.34 12.52
CA ILE A 279 23.25 17.11 11.77
C ILE A 279 24.63 16.55 12.13
N ALA A 280 25.66 17.40 12.23
CA ALA A 280 27.01 16.97 12.62
C ALA A 280 27.01 16.30 14.01
N VAL A 281 26.25 16.84 14.97
CA VAL A 281 26.13 16.27 16.32
C VAL A 281 25.33 14.96 16.32
N GLU A 282 24.22 14.88 15.57
CA GLU A 282 23.44 13.64 15.40
C GLU A 282 24.28 12.51 14.78
N LEU A 283 25.12 12.84 13.80
CA LEU A 283 25.99 11.89 13.09
C LEU A 283 27.32 11.59 13.80
N ARG A 284 27.56 12.19 14.97
CA ARG A 284 28.76 12.03 15.81
C ARG A 284 30.04 12.48 15.11
N LEU A 285 29.98 13.62 14.43
CA LEU A 285 31.08 14.21 13.66
C LEU A 285 31.74 15.34 14.46
N SER A 286 32.50 14.98 15.49
CA SER A 286 33.04 15.95 16.46
C SER A 286 33.98 16.98 15.82
N ASP A 287 34.78 16.57 14.82
CA ASP A 287 35.69 17.48 14.09
C ASP A 287 34.91 18.50 13.23
N ILE A 288 33.87 18.03 12.51
CA ILE A 288 33.00 18.89 11.70
C ILE A 288 32.19 19.83 12.59
N ALA A 289 31.63 19.33 13.69
CA ALA A 289 30.94 20.17 14.67
C ALA A 289 31.88 21.23 15.26
N GLY A 290 33.14 20.87 15.54
CA GLY A 290 34.17 21.81 15.96
C GLY A 290 34.46 22.89 14.93
N LEU A 291 34.59 22.53 13.65
CA LEU A 291 34.76 23.50 12.56
C LEU A 291 33.58 24.45 12.44
N LEU A 292 32.35 23.93 12.49
CA LEU A 292 31.12 24.75 12.42
C LEU A 292 31.03 25.72 13.60
N CYS A 293 31.25 25.25 14.83
CA CYS A 293 31.28 26.10 16.02
C CYS A 293 32.39 27.17 15.97
N ALA A 294 33.58 26.82 15.48
CA ALA A 294 34.69 27.76 15.32
C ALA A 294 34.40 28.85 14.27
N ARG A 295 33.53 28.56 13.29
CA ARG A 295 33.08 29.50 12.26
C ARG A 295 31.77 30.21 12.60
N GLY A 296 31.32 30.11 13.86
CA GLY A 296 30.20 30.92 14.38
C GLY A 296 28.82 30.31 14.19
N ALA A 297 28.69 29.01 13.91
CA ALA A 297 27.38 28.35 13.84
C ALA A 297 26.59 28.51 15.15
N SER A 298 25.32 28.85 15.04
CA SER A 298 24.42 29.03 16.18
C SER A 298 24.23 27.71 16.92
N THR A 299 24.48 27.74 18.22
CA THR A 299 24.25 26.59 19.11
C THR A 299 22.80 26.48 19.61
N GLY A 300 21.94 27.43 19.21
CA GLY A 300 20.49 27.43 19.52
C GLY A 300 19.64 26.56 18.57
N CYS A 301 20.26 25.73 17.73
CA CYS A 301 19.58 24.96 16.69
C CYS A 301 18.97 23.63 17.15
N GLY A 302 18.95 23.33 18.45
CA GLY A 302 18.29 22.14 19.00
C GLY A 302 18.93 21.62 20.28
N ASP A 303 18.63 20.37 20.64
CA ASP A 303 19.13 19.71 21.86
C ASP A 303 20.57 19.19 21.71
N LEU A 304 21.49 20.04 21.24
CA LEU A 304 22.86 19.64 20.88
C LEU A 304 23.59 18.93 22.03
N VAL A 305 23.54 19.52 23.23
CA VAL A 305 24.24 19.00 24.41
C VAL A 305 23.65 17.65 24.84
N ALA A 306 22.33 17.48 24.89
CA ALA A 306 21.79 16.20 25.32
C ALA A 306 21.92 15.12 24.24
N ILE A 307 21.90 15.46 22.93
CA ILE A 307 22.25 14.52 21.87
C ILE A 307 23.69 14.03 22.05
N ALA A 308 24.65 14.92 22.29
CA ALA A 308 26.03 14.55 22.56
C ALA A 308 26.18 13.69 23.84
N LYS A 309 25.46 14.03 24.92
CA LYS A 309 25.41 13.21 26.16
C LYS A 309 24.84 11.81 25.90
N ARG A 310 23.75 11.67 25.13
CA ARG A 310 23.15 10.38 24.74
C ARG A 310 24.09 9.53 23.89
N ASN A 311 24.97 10.18 23.11
CA ASN A 311 26.01 9.53 22.33
C ASN A 311 27.30 9.25 23.15
N TYR A 312 27.33 9.58 24.44
CA TYR A 312 28.49 9.45 25.33
C TYR A 312 29.73 10.25 24.87
N ASP A 313 29.57 11.28 24.04
CA ASP A 313 30.67 12.10 23.54
C ASP A 313 30.95 13.28 24.47
N THR A 314 31.71 13.01 25.54
CA THR A 314 32.09 14.04 26.53
C THR A 314 32.95 15.15 25.95
N ARG A 315 33.71 14.88 24.87
CA ARG A 315 34.54 15.90 24.19
C ARG A 315 33.65 16.88 23.44
N LEU A 316 32.68 16.36 22.69
CA LEU A 316 31.71 17.17 21.97
C LEU A 316 30.81 17.97 22.92
N VAL A 317 30.40 17.39 24.05
CA VAL A 317 29.67 18.15 25.09
C VAL A 317 30.46 19.37 25.56
N LYS A 318 31.73 19.20 25.92
CA LYS A 318 32.60 20.31 26.36
C LYS A 318 32.77 21.36 25.26
N LEU A 319 32.93 20.92 24.02
CA LEU A 319 33.03 21.79 22.85
C LEU A 319 31.76 22.64 22.69
N LEU A 320 30.60 21.99 22.64
CA LEU A 320 29.31 22.68 22.46
C LEU A 320 29.03 23.69 23.57
N VAL A 321 29.26 23.30 24.83
CA VAL A 321 29.09 24.20 25.99
C VAL A 321 30.05 25.39 25.93
N ARG A 322 31.31 25.17 25.52
CA ARG A 322 32.28 26.26 25.33
C ARG A 322 31.82 27.27 24.27
N HIS A 323 31.07 26.82 23.27
CA HIS A 323 30.46 27.66 22.24
C HIS A 323 29.02 28.10 22.57
N GLY A 324 28.60 28.02 23.84
CA GLY A 324 27.35 28.61 24.35
C GLY A 324 26.10 27.74 24.18
N ALA A 325 26.24 26.46 23.84
CA ALA A 325 25.10 25.55 23.74
C ALA A 325 24.44 25.33 25.11
N THR A 326 23.11 25.41 25.17
CA THR A 326 22.34 25.24 26.40
C THR A 326 22.29 23.78 26.84
N GLU A 327 22.46 23.52 28.15
CA GLU A 327 22.38 22.17 28.70
C GLU A 327 20.94 21.61 28.83
N CYS A 328 19.93 22.47 28.79
CA CYS A 328 18.53 22.11 29.01
C CYS A 328 17.65 22.60 27.86
N PHE A 329 17.61 21.85 26.76
CA PHE A 329 16.65 22.12 25.69
C PHE A 329 15.27 21.58 26.12
N ARG A 330 14.27 22.47 26.18
CA ARG A 330 12.86 22.07 26.25
C ARG A 330 12.31 22.11 24.83
N PRO A 331 11.88 20.98 24.24
CA PRO A 331 11.18 21.01 22.97
C PRO A 331 10.00 21.99 23.07
N PRO A 332 9.64 22.69 21.98
CA PRO A 332 8.41 23.44 21.92
C PRO A 332 7.27 22.57 22.45
N ALA A 333 6.41 23.12 23.31
CA ALA A 333 5.27 22.39 23.83
C ALA A 333 4.33 22.08 22.66
N ALA A 334 4.55 20.95 22.00
CA ALA A 334 3.58 20.44 21.04
C ALA A 334 2.31 20.14 21.82
N ASP A 335 1.19 20.74 21.41
CA ASP A 335 -0.17 20.49 21.93
C ASP A 335 -0.69 19.09 21.56
N TRP A 336 0.20 18.09 21.59
CA TRP A 336 -0.15 16.71 21.26
C TRP A 336 -0.93 16.09 22.42
N LYS A 337 -2.14 15.64 22.12
CA LYS A 337 -3.02 14.94 23.07
C LYS A 337 -3.31 13.54 22.53
N PRO A 338 -3.08 12.48 23.32
CA PRO A 338 -3.44 11.13 22.93
C PRO A 338 -4.97 11.02 22.79
N GLN A 339 -5.41 10.16 21.87
CA GLN A 339 -6.83 9.82 21.69
C GLN A 339 -7.24 8.68 22.60
N SER A 340 -6.34 7.72 22.83
CA SER A 340 -6.58 6.59 23.69
C SER A 340 -6.76 6.99 25.15
N SER A 341 -7.83 6.45 25.77
CA SER A 341 -8.10 6.66 27.19
C SER A 341 -7.24 5.73 28.05
N ARG A 342 -7.11 4.46 27.66
CA ARG A 342 -6.30 3.46 28.37
C ARG A 342 -4.80 3.73 28.26
N TRP A 343 -4.31 4.05 27.06
CA TRP A 343 -2.88 4.14 26.78
C TRP A 343 -2.32 5.56 26.83
N GLY A 344 -3.18 6.58 26.96
CA GLY A 344 -2.80 7.97 26.81
C GLY A 344 -1.68 8.45 27.74
N ALA A 345 -1.62 7.97 28.98
CA ALA A 345 -0.55 8.34 29.92
C ALA A 345 0.83 7.82 29.47
N ALA A 346 0.90 6.56 29.03
CA ALA A 346 2.12 5.97 28.49
C ALA A 346 2.51 6.66 27.18
N LEU A 347 1.55 6.88 26.27
CA LEU A 347 1.81 7.56 25.00
C LEU A 347 2.32 9.00 25.18
N LYS A 348 1.80 9.77 26.14
CA LYS A 348 2.34 11.10 26.48
C LYS A 348 3.80 11.02 26.90
N THR A 349 4.16 9.99 27.65
CA THR A 349 5.55 9.76 28.09
C THR A 349 6.43 9.38 26.90
N LEU A 350 5.97 8.46 26.04
CA LEU A 350 6.68 8.05 24.81
C LEU A 350 6.87 9.23 23.84
N HIS A 351 5.83 10.05 23.64
CA HIS A 351 5.86 11.23 22.78
C HIS A 351 6.93 12.22 23.26
N ARG A 352 7.02 12.48 24.57
CA ARG A 352 8.01 13.41 25.15
C ARG A 352 9.43 12.83 25.22
N MET A 353 9.56 11.52 25.36
CA MET A 353 10.85 10.85 25.46
C MET A 353 11.60 10.91 24.12
N TYR A 354 12.91 11.14 24.17
CA TYR A 354 13.75 10.93 22.99
C TYR A 354 13.80 9.45 22.63
N ARG A 355 13.51 9.11 21.38
CA ARG A 355 13.72 7.78 20.79
C ARG A 355 14.28 7.95 19.38
N PRO A 356 15.25 7.13 18.96
CA PRO A 356 15.70 7.13 17.59
C PRO A 356 14.55 6.67 16.68
N MET A 357 14.28 7.42 15.62
CA MET A 357 13.27 7.04 14.63
C MET A 357 13.70 5.78 13.86
N ILE A 358 12.73 4.95 13.51
CA ILE A 358 12.85 3.84 12.58
C ILE A 358 11.99 4.21 11.37
N GLY A 359 12.60 4.82 10.34
CA GLY A 359 11.84 5.44 9.27
C GLY A 359 10.86 6.48 9.85
N LYS A 360 9.56 6.24 9.68
CA LYS A 360 8.46 7.07 10.20
C LYS A 360 7.99 6.69 11.61
N LEU A 361 8.50 5.60 12.17
CA LEU A 361 8.08 5.04 13.46
C LEU A 361 8.94 5.52 14.64
N LYS A 362 8.28 5.99 15.70
CA LYS A 362 8.83 6.18 17.04
C LYS A 362 8.29 5.10 17.98
N ILE A 363 9.18 4.31 18.60
CA ILE A 363 8.80 3.19 19.47
C ILE A 363 9.80 2.98 20.62
N PHE A 364 9.31 2.40 21.73
CA PHE A 364 10.14 1.79 22.76
C PHE A 364 9.67 0.37 23.07
N MET A 365 10.46 -0.63 22.68
CA MET A 365 10.29 -2.03 23.09
C MET A 365 10.75 -2.18 24.54
N ASP A 366 9.88 -1.80 25.47
CA ASP A 366 10.04 -1.92 26.92
C ASP A 366 8.69 -2.33 27.52
N GLU A 367 8.72 -3.06 28.64
CA GLU A 367 7.51 -3.59 29.29
C GLU A 367 6.50 -2.48 29.64
N SER A 368 6.96 -1.25 29.92
CA SER A 368 6.08 -0.11 30.21
C SER A 368 5.21 0.33 29.02
N TYR A 369 5.57 -0.08 27.79
CA TYR A 369 4.88 0.27 26.54
C TYR A 369 4.36 -0.97 25.81
N LYS A 370 4.46 -2.14 26.43
CA LYS A 370 4.00 -3.40 25.85
C LYS A 370 2.49 -3.56 26.07
N VAL A 371 1.78 -3.85 25.00
CA VAL A 371 0.34 -4.10 24.97
C VAL A 371 0.05 -5.59 25.16
N ALA A 372 0.79 -6.45 24.45
CA ALA A 372 0.62 -7.89 24.50
C ALA A 372 1.90 -8.63 24.05
N ASP A 373 2.05 -9.87 24.50
CA ASP A 373 3.01 -10.84 23.96
C ASP A 373 2.52 -11.46 22.66
N THR A 374 3.42 -11.74 21.72
CA THR A 374 3.14 -12.49 20.49
C THR A 374 4.12 -13.64 20.31
N SER A 375 3.87 -14.53 19.36
CA SER A 375 4.81 -15.62 19.04
C SER A 375 6.15 -15.13 18.49
N GLU A 376 6.19 -13.94 17.89
CA GLU A 376 7.40 -13.33 17.30
C GLU A 376 7.65 -11.93 17.89
N GLY A 377 7.73 -11.84 19.22
CA GLY A 377 8.04 -10.60 19.94
C GLY A 377 6.85 -10.08 20.73
N GLY A 378 6.28 -8.95 20.34
CA GLY A 378 5.13 -8.37 21.04
C GLY A 378 4.39 -7.31 20.24
N VAL A 379 3.31 -6.81 20.85
CA VAL A 379 2.60 -5.61 20.43
C VAL A 379 2.98 -4.49 21.38
N TYR A 380 3.41 -3.34 20.86
CA TYR A 380 3.86 -2.20 21.65
C TYR A 380 3.16 -0.91 21.22
N LEU A 381 3.15 0.09 22.10
CA LEU A 381 2.74 1.44 21.76
C LEU A 381 3.79 2.11 20.87
N GLY A 382 3.33 2.78 19.82
CA GLY A 382 4.18 3.55 18.90
C GLY A 382 3.52 4.82 18.41
N ILE A 383 4.31 5.66 17.75
CA ILE A 383 3.84 6.85 17.04
C ILE A 383 4.37 6.74 15.60
N TYR A 384 3.47 6.74 14.62
CA TYR A 384 3.79 6.61 13.21
C TYR A 384 3.17 7.80 12.46
N GLU A 385 3.98 8.64 11.82
CA GLU A 385 3.53 9.90 11.19
C GLU A 385 2.63 10.75 12.13
N GLU A 386 3.09 10.96 13.37
CA GLU A 386 2.37 11.68 14.44
C GLU A 386 1.06 11.04 14.94
N GLN A 387 0.70 9.85 14.44
CA GLN A 387 -0.47 9.08 14.90
C GLN A 387 -0.09 8.03 15.94
N GLU A 388 -0.90 7.87 16.98
CA GLU A 388 -0.75 6.76 17.94
C GLU A 388 -1.13 5.42 17.29
N VAL A 389 -0.27 4.42 17.43
CA VAL A 389 -0.42 3.11 16.78
C VAL A 389 -0.09 1.97 17.73
N ALA A 390 -0.68 0.81 17.45
CA ALA A 390 -0.18 -0.47 17.95
C ALA A 390 0.85 -1.01 16.96
N VAL A 391 2.02 -1.40 17.46
CA VAL A 391 3.13 -1.90 16.65
C VAL A 391 3.34 -3.36 16.96
N LYS A 392 2.99 -4.23 16.01
CA LYS A 392 3.25 -5.67 16.08
C LYS A 392 4.62 -5.94 15.48
N THR A 393 5.50 -6.58 16.24
CA THR A 393 6.85 -6.95 15.78
C THR A 393 6.86 -8.34 15.17
N PHE A 394 7.75 -8.56 14.22
CA PHE A 394 8.06 -9.87 13.64
C PHE A 394 9.55 -10.01 13.35
N CYS A 395 10.00 -11.27 13.18
CA CYS A 395 11.26 -11.52 12.50
C CYS A 395 11.11 -11.17 11.01
N ASP A 396 12.01 -10.37 10.47
CA ASP A 396 11.94 -9.94 9.07
C ASP A 396 12.07 -11.16 8.13
N GLY A 397 11.19 -11.23 7.13
CA GLY A 397 11.08 -12.37 6.22
C GLY A 397 10.38 -13.62 6.76
N SER A 398 9.83 -13.62 7.99
CA SER A 398 9.05 -14.76 8.48
C SER A 398 7.75 -14.95 7.68
N VAL A 399 7.24 -16.18 7.63
CA VAL A 399 5.98 -16.48 6.91
C VAL A 399 4.81 -15.69 7.52
N ARG A 400 4.77 -15.60 8.85
CA ARG A 400 3.79 -14.82 9.61
C ARG A 400 3.83 -13.33 9.26
N ALA A 401 5.03 -12.75 9.17
CA ALA A 401 5.24 -11.37 8.76
C ALA A 401 4.68 -11.12 7.35
N GLN A 402 4.96 -12.01 6.41
CA GLN A 402 4.48 -11.91 5.02
C GLN A 402 2.95 -12.03 4.96
N GLN A 403 2.35 -12.97 5.70
CA GLN A 403 0.90 -13.16 5.76
C GLN A 403 0.20 -11.91 6.32
N GLU A 404 0.68 -11.38 7.45
CA GLU A 404 0.13 -10.19 8.10
C GLU A 404 0.17 -8.98 7.15
N VAL A 405 1.35 -8.67 6.59
CA VAL A 405 1.52 -7.50 5.71
C VAL A 405 0.74 -7.65 4.41
N SER A 406 0.75 -8.83 3.78
CA SER A 406 0.04 -9.08 2.51
C SER A 406 -1.47 -8.87 2.66
N CYS A 407 -2.05 -9.37 3.76
CA CYS A 407 -3.46 -9.21 4.06
C CYS A 407 -3.80 -7.74 4.37
N LEU A 408 -3.03 -7.07 5.24
CA LEU A 408 -3.23 -5.67 5.61
C LEU A 408 -3.10 -4.71 4.41
N GLN A 409 -2.17 -4.96 3.49
CA GLN A 409 -2.03 -4.17 2.26
C GLN A 409 -3.26 -4.30 1.34
N SER A 410 -3.89 -5.47 1.33
CA SER A 410 -5.05 -5.79 0.50
C SER A 410 -6.39 -5.38 1.15
N SER A 411 -6.38 -4.88 2.38
CA SER A 411 -7.58 -4.57 3.19
C SER A 411 -7.67 -3.10 3.65
N ARG A 412 -6.88 -2.19 3.05
CA ARG A 412 -6.80 -0.77 3.45
C ARG A 412 -8.14 -0.03 3.45
N GLU A 413 -9.04 -0.35 2.52
CA GLU A 413 -10.34 0.31 2.38
C GLU A 413 -11.41 -0.25 3.33
N ASN A 414 -11.08 -1.30 4.10
CA ASN A 414 -12.05 -1.98 4.95
C ASN A 414 -12.18 -1.30 6.32
N SER A 415 -13.32 -0.64 6.51
CA SER A 415 -13.62 0.07 7.75
C SER A 415 -13.96 -0.82 8.96
N ASN A 416 -14.06 -2.14 8.80
CA ASN A 416 -14.33 -3.09 9.89
C ASN A 416 -13.07 -3.86 10.33
N LEU A 417 -11.95 -3.67 9.65
CA LEU A 417 -10.64 -4.23 10.02
C LEU A 417 -9.80 -3.15 10.72
N VAL A 418 -8.73 -3.56 11.39
CA VAL A 418 -7.72 -2.60 11.88
C VAL A 418 -7.05 -1.90 10.70
N THR A 419 -7.00 -0.57 10.74
CA THR A 419 -6.36 0.19 9.66
C THR A 419 -4.85 -0.01 9.70
N PHE A 420 -4.28 -0.33 8.54
CA PHE A 420 -2.84 -0.44 8.32
C PHE A 420 -2.24 0.93 7.98
N TYR A 421 -1.39 1.46 8.87
CA TYR A 421 -0.70 2.73 8.66
C TYR A 421 0.56 2.54 7.80
N GLY A 422 1.26 1.43 8.00
CA GLY A 422 2.50 1.15 7.30
C GLY A 422 3.38 0.18 8.07
N SER A 423 4.57 -0.06 7.55
CA SER A 423 5.54 -0.95 8.16
C SER A 423 6.95 -0.43 7.97
N GLU A 424 7.81 -0.70 8.94
CA GLU A 424 9.23 -0.33 8.91
C GLU A 424 10.08 -1.57 9.15
N SER A 425 11.24 -1.66 8.50
CA SER A 425 12.19 -2.75 8.71
C SER A 425 13.51 -2.20 9.23
N ARG A 426 14.04 -2.80 10.31
CA ARG A 426 15.36 -2.44 10.84
C ARG A 426 16.02 -3.64 11.48
N ARG A 427 17.26 -3.93 11.03
CA ARG A 427 18.13 -4.97 11.62
C ARG A 427 17.46 -6.35 11.73
N GLY A 428 16.72 -6.77 10.71
CA GLY A 428 16.05 -8.07 10.70
C GLY A 428 14.78 -8.15 11.56
N CYS A 429 14.26 -7.01 12.03
CA CYS A 429 12.94 -6.91 12.65
C CYS A 429 12.00 -6.10 11.76
N LEU A 430 10.79 -6.61 11.57
CA LEU A 430 9.70 -5.92 10.91
C LEU A 430 8.75 -5.33 11.97
N TYR A 431 8.36 -4.07 11.79
CA TYR A 431 7.44 -3.34 12.65
C TYR A 431 6.18 -3.00 11.87
N VAL A 432 5.08 -3.71 12.14
CA VAL A 432 3.79 -3.50 11.46
C VAL A 432 2.94 -2.55 12.31
N CYS A 433 2.60 -1.38 11.76
CA CYS A 433 1.87 -0.33 12.46
C CYS A 433 0.38 -0.37 12.08
N VAL A 434 -0.47 -0.65 13.07
CA VAL A 434 -1.92 -0.72 12.92
C VAL A 434 -2.62 0.18 13.94
N THR A 435 -3.94 0.34 13.76
CA THR A 435 -4.78 1.13 14.68
C THR A 435 -4.64 0.65 16.12
N LEU A 436 -4.35 1.58 17.03
CA LEU A 436 -4.35 1.32 18.47
C LEU A 436 -5.80 1.20 18.97
N CYS A 437 -6.11 0.07 19.62
CA CYS A 437 -7.43 -0.19 20.20
C CYS A 437 -7.34 -0.20 21.74
N GLU A 438 -8.48 0.00 22.40
CA GLU A 438 -8.55 0.10 23.86
C GLU A 438 -8.48 -1.29 24.51
N GLU A 439 -9.16 -2.29 23.94
CA GLU A 439 -9.23 -3.63 24.52
C GLU A 439 -9.69 -4.69 23.51
N THR A 440 -9.62 -5.95 23.90
CA THR A 440 -10.16 -7.10 23.15
C THR A 440 -11.63 -7.34 23.53
N LEU A 441 -12.36 -8.06 22.69
CA LEU A 441 -13.73 -8.47 22.98
C LEU A 441 -13.81 -9.36 24.23
N GLU A 442 -12.80 -10.22 24.45
CA GLU A 442 -12.68 -11.04 25.67
C GLU A 442 -12.62 -10.15 26.92
N ALA A 443 -11.73 -9.14 26.95
CA ALA A 443 -11.62 -8.23 28.10
C ALA A 443 -12.90 -7.42 28.33
N ARG A 444 -13.55 -6.96 27.26
CA ARG A 444 -14.81 -6.20 27.35
C ARG A 444 -15.94 -7.04 27.95
N LEU A 445 -16.09 -8.29 27.51
CA LEU A 445 -17.13 -9.18 28.02
C LEU A 445 -16.86 -9.59 29.47
N ALA A 446 -15.60 -9.82 29.84
CA ALA A 446 -15.21 -10.11 31.23
C ALA A 446 -15.55 -8.97 32.20
N ALA A 447 -15.45 -7.70 31.76
CA ALA A 447 -15.78 -6.53 32.58
C ALA A 447 -17.28 -6.39 32.88
N HIS A 448 -18.16 -6.91 32.00
CA HIS A 448 -19.63 -6.84 32.14
C HIS A 448 -20.20 -8.12 32.77
N ARG A 449 -19.37 -8.91 33.44
CA ARG A 449 -19.74 -10.17 34.07
C ARG A 449 -20.59 -9.92 35.31
N GLY A 450 -21.79 -10.51 35.35
CA GLY A 450 -22.66 -10.47 36.54
C GLY A 450 -23.52 -9.23 36.68
N GLU A 451 -23.49 -8.30 35.72
CA GLU A 451 -24.59 -7.34 35.56
C GLU A 451 -25.84 -8.16 35.23
N THR A 452 -26.81 -8.16 36.16
CA THR A 452 -28.10 -8.83 35.93
C THR A 452 -28.69 -8.23 34.68
N VAL A 453 -28.78 -9.03 33.62
CA VAL A 453 -29.59 -8.71 32.45
C VAL A 453 -31.02 -8.71 32.98
N GLU A 454 -31.49 -7.53 33.41
CA GLU A 454 -32.91 -7.21 33.34
C GLU A 454 -33.40 -7.69 31.97
N ASN A 455 -34.64 -8.19 31.87
CA ASN A 455 -35.17 -8.89 30.69
C ASN A 455 -35.24 -7.98 29.44
N GLU A 456 -34.08 -7.57 28.95
CA GLU A 456 -33.80 -6.52 27.98
C GLU A 456 -33.05 -7.12 26.80
N GLU A 457 -33.27 -6.52 25.64
CA GLU A 457 -32.67 -6.95 24.39
C GLU A 457 -31.14 -6.72 24.42
N ASP A 458 -30.35 -7.76 24.15
CA ASP A 458 -28.89 -7.68 24.11
C ASP A 458 -28.37 -6.96 22.84
N LYS A 459 -28.57 -5.65 22.80
CA LYS A 459 -28.16 -4.76 21.72
C LYS A 459 -26.65 -4.81 21.47
N PHE A 460 -25.86 -5.01 22.52
CA PHE A 460 -24.41 -5.12 22.43
C PHE A 460 -24.02 -6.34 21.58
N ALA A 461 -24.50 -7.53 21.93
CA ALA A 461 -24.19 -8.76 21.20
C ALA A 461 -24.54 -8.65 19.72
N ARG A 462 -25.73 -8.14 19.39
CA ARG A 462 -26.14 -7.93 17.98
C ARG A 462 -25.18 -7.01 17.23
N ASN A 463 -24.86 -5.85 17.79
CA ASN A 463 -24.04 -4.85 17.09
C ASN A 463 -22.59 -5.32 16.90
N VAL A 464 -22.04 -5.99 17.91
CA VAL A 464 -20.68 -6.57 17.84
C VAL A 464 -20.63 -7.65 16.77
N LEU A 465 -21.56 -8.61 16.82
CA LEU A 465 -21.61 -9.69 15.83
C LEU A 465 -21.90 -9.18 14.43
N LEU A 466 -22.75 -8.15 14.28
CA LEU A 466 -23.00 -7.52 12.97
C LEU A 466 -21.71 -6.98 12.37
N SER A 467 -20.91 -6.27 13.17
CA SER A 467 -19.63 -5.69 12.74
C SER A 467 -18.62 -6.79 12.39
N ILE A 468 -18.55 -7.87 13.18
CA ILE A 468 -17.68 -9.02 12.91
C ILE A 468 -18.09 -9.73 11.60
N PHE A 469 -19.38 -9.95 11.37
CA PHE A 469 -19.87 -10.56 10.14
C PHE A 469 -19.53 -9.70 8.92
N GLN A 470 -19.68 -8.38 9.02
CA GLN A 470 -19.28 -7.45 7.97
C GLN A 470 -17.78 -7.51 7.71
N ALA A 471 -16.95 -7.54 8.76
CA ALA A 471 -15.50 -7.69 8.67
C ALA A 471 -15.09 -8.97 7.93
N VAL A 472 -15.61 -10.13 8.36
CA VAL A 472 -15.28 -11.44 7.75
C VAL A 472 -15.78 -11.51 6.30
N ARG A 473 -16.99 -11.01 6.03
CA ARG A 473 -17.53 -10.94 4.68
C ARG A 473 -16.64 -10.12 3.75
N GLU A 474 -16.23 -8.93 4.17
CA GLU A 474 -15.39 -8.06 3.35
C GLU A 474 -13.97 -8.62 3.19
N LEU A 475 -13.43 -9.30 4.22
CA LEU A 475 -12.17 -10.03 4.10
C LEU A 475 -12.26 -11.12 3.01
N HIS A 476 -13.34 -11.90 3.00
CA HIS A 476 -13.56 -12.98 2.02
C HIS A 476 -13.84 -12.47 0.61
N LEU A 477 -14.75 -11.50 0.47
CA LEU A 477 -15.27 -11.03 -0.82
C LEU A 477 -14.40 -9.96 -1.46
N SER A 478 -14.04 -8.93 -0.69
CA SER A 478 -13.37 -7.73 -1.20
C SER A 478 -11.86 -7.88 -1.14
N CYS A 479 -11.32 -8.41 -0.04
CA CYS A 479 -9.87 -8.57 0.11
C CYS A 479 -9.37 -9.88 -0.51
N GLY A 480 -10.20 -10.92 -0.58
CA GLY A 480 -9.83 -12.24 -1.12
C GLY A 480 -8.94 -13.06 -0.17
N TYR A 481 -9.14 -12.89 1.15
CA TYR A 481 -8.41 -13.63 2.19
C TYR A 481 -9.38 -14.37 3.09
N THR A 482 -8.87 -15.39 3.79
CA THR A 482 -9.52 -15.99 4.95
C THR A 482 -8.67 -15.72 6.20
N HIS A 483 -9.31 -15.59 7.36
CA HIS A 483 -8.67 -15.18 8.60
C HIS A 483 -7.91 -16.33 9.27
N GLN A 484 -8.49 -17.53 9.29
CA GLN A 484 -7.99 -18.76 9.89
C GLN A 484 -7.76 -18.75 11.43
N ASP A 485 -7.91 -17.60 12.10
CA ASP A 485 -7.77 -17.48 13.56
C ASP A 485 -8.84 -16.58 14.22
N LEU A 486 -10.11 -16.75 13.83
CA LEU A 486 -11.21 -15.98 14.41
C LEU A 486 -11.44 -16.38 15.87
N GLN A 487 -11.19 -15.44 16.77
CA GLN A 487 -11.36 -15.63 18.21
C GLN A 487 -11.53 -14.29 18.95
N PRO A 488 -12.07 -14.30 20.18
CA PRO A 488 -12.35 -13.08 20.96
C PRO A 488 -11.14 -12.14 21.16
N ARG A 489 -9.93 -12.69 21.24
CA ARG A 489 -8.69 -11.90 21.39
C ARG A 489 -8.30 -11.10 20.16
N ASN A 490 -8.75 -11.56 18.99
CA ASN A 490 -8.41 -10.98 17.68
C ASN A 490 -9.50 -10.00 17.21
N ILE A 491 -10.47 -9.73 18.08
CA ILE A 491 -11.53 -8.75 17.87
C ILE A 491 -11.29 -7.62 18.85
N LEU A 492 -10.95 -6.46 18.32
CA LEU A 492 -10.55 -5.30 19.09
C LEU A 492 -11.67 -4.27 19.12
N ILE A 493 -11.71 -3.46 20.17
CA ILE A 493 -12.64 -2.36 20.33
C ILE A 493 -11.84 -1.06 20.39
N ASP A 494 -12.08 -0.18 19.43
CA ASP A 494 -11.39 1.11 19.35
C ASP A 494 -11.95 2.15 20.34
N SER A 495 -11.32 3.32 20.41
CA SER A 495 -11.73 4.42 21.31
C SER A 495 -13.12 4.99 21.02
N LYS A 496 -13.72 4.66 19.87
CA LYS A 496 -15.09 5.02 19.48
C LYS A 496 -16.08 3.89 19.73
N ASN A 497 -15.67 2.81 20.43
CA ASN A 497 -16.42 1.57 20.62
C ASN A 497 -16.77 0.84 19.32
N ALA A 498 -16.05 1.09 18.21
CA ALA A 498 -16.23 0.30 17.00
C ALA A 498 -15.41 -0.98 17.07
N VAL A 499 -15.98 -2.06 16.53
CA VAL A 499 -15.37 -3.38 16.52
C VAL A 499 -14.46 -3.52 15.30
N ARG A 500 -13.24 -3.99 15.52
CA ARG A 500 -12.20 -4.15 14.50
C ARG A 500 -11.68 -5.58 14.51
N LEU A 501 -11.66 -6.21 13.33
CA LEU A 501 -10.96 -7.49 13.16
C LEU A 501 -9.45 -7.24 13.01
N ALA A 502 -8.63 -8.03 13.70
CA ALA A 502 -7.17 -7.90 13.75
C ALA A 502 -6.47 -9.26 13.74
N ASP A 503 -5.14 -9.26 13.69
CA ASP A 503 -4.27 -10.45 13.80
C ASP A 503 -4.34 -11.36 12.55
N PHE A 504 -3.69 -10.93 11.47
CA PHE A 504 -3.75 -11.60 10.17
C PHE A 504 -2.51 -12.46 9.85
N ASP A 505 -1.64 -12.72 10.83
CA ASP A 505 -0.40 -13.47 10.62
C ASP A 505 -0.61 -14.95 10.25
N LYS A 506 -1.83 -15.48 10.39
CA LYS A 506 -2.25 -16.80 9.91
C LYS A 506 -3.17 -16.75 8.68
N SER A 507 -3.44 -15.56 8.15
CA SER A 507 -4.35 -15.39 7.03
C SER A 507 -3.85 -16.12 5.78
N ILE A 508 -4.79 -16.58 4.96
CA ILE A 508 -4.50 -17.26 3.71
C ILE A 508 -5.18 -16.50 2.58
N LYS A 509 -4.40 -16.18 1.53
CA LYS A 509 -4.95 -15.64 0.29
C LYS A 509 -5.77 -16.73 -0.38
N TRP A 510 -7.06 -16.51 -0.51
CA TRP A 510 -7.98 -17.54 -0.93
C TRP A 510 -7.73 -17.96 -2.39
N ALA A 511 -7.37 -19.22 -2.59
CA ALA A 511 -7.09 -19.82 -3.91
C ALA A 511 -8.24 -20.68 -4.45
N GLY A 512 -9.41 -20.65 -3.80
CA GLY A 512 -10.59 -21.41 -4.21
C GLY A 512 -10.89 -22.64 -3.35
N ASP A 513 -10.10 -22.95 -2.31
CA ASP A 513 -10.40 -24.07 -1.41
C ASP A 513 -11.63 -23.74 -0.52
N PRO A 514 -12.75 -24.48 -0.63
CA PRO A 514 -13.92 -24.25 0.19
C PRO A 514 -13.74 -24.62 1.66
N GLN A 515 -12.68 -25.36 2.04
CA GLN A 515 -12.39 -25.68 3.44
C GLN A 515 -11.86 -24.49 4.22
N GLU A 516 -11.12 -23.58 3.58
CA GLU A 516 -10.58 -22.37 4.22
C GLU A 516 -11.71 -21.47 4.72
N ILE A 517 -12.70 -21.20 3.85
CA ILE A 517 -13.90 -20.43 4.22
C ILE A 517 -14.70 -21.18 5.29
N LYS A 518 -14.84 -22.52 5.16
CA LYS A 518 -15.59 -23.33 6.13
C LYS A 518 -15.01 -23.18 7.55
N ARG A 519 -13.68 -23.19 7.71
CA ARG A 519 -13.04 -23.00 9.02
C ARG A 519 -13.39 -21.64 9.64
N ASP A 520 -13.36 -20.57 8.85
CA ASP A 520 -13.75 -19.23 9.31
C ASP A 520 -15.23 -19.21 9.74
N LEU A 521 -16.13 -19.80 8.95
CA LEU A 521 -17.56 -19.86 9.28
C LEU A 521 -17.83 -20.68 10.55
N GLU A 522 -17.14 -21.80 10.73
CA GLU A 522 -17.23 -22.62 11.94
C GLU A 522 -16.68 -21.91 13.19
N ALA A 523 -15.61 -21.13 13.05
CA ALA A 523 -15.09 -20.29 14.12
C ALA A 523 -16.06 -19.14 14.43
N LEU A 524 -16.67 -18.54 13.40
CA LEU A 524 -17.68 -17.49 13.55
C LEU A 524 -18.94 -18.00 14.27
N GLY A 525 -19.39 -19.22 13.99
CA GLY A 525 -20.53 -19.83 14.71
C GLY A 525 -20.25 -20.04 16.20
N ARG A 526 -19.03 -20.47 16.55
CA ARG A 526 -18.59 -20.56 17.96
C ARG A 526 -18.51 -19.18 18.62
N LEU A 527 -18.08 -18.17 17.87
CA LEU A 527 -17.97 -16.80 18.35
C LEU A 527 -19.34 -16.17 18.61
N VAL A 528 -20.34 -16.46 17.78
CA VAL A 528 -21.75 -16.10 18.04
C VAL A 528 -22.18 -16.62 19.42
N LEU A 529 -21.97 -17.91 19.69
CA LEU A 529 -22.34 -18.48 20.97
C LEU A 529 -21.57 -17.85 22.15
N TYR A 530 -20.27 -17.63 21.99
CA TYR A 530 -19.43 -17.01 23.01
C TYR A 530 -19.93 -15.61 23.41
N VAL A 531 -20.28 -14.78 22.43
CA VAL A 531 -20.78 -13.42 22.68
C VAL A 531 -22.15 -13.45 23.36
N VAL A 532 -23.07 -14.30 22.89
CA VAL A 532 -24.44 -14.41 23.44
C VAL A 532 -24.43 -14.97 24.88
N LYS A 533 -23.50 -15.88 25.20
CA LYS A 533 -23.38 -16.47 26.54
C LYS A 533 -22.59 -15.63 27.54
N LYS A 534 -21.99 -14.50 27.13
CA LYS A 534 -21.26 -13.55 27.99
C LYS A 534 -20.33 -14.23 29.03
N GLU A 535 -19.39 -15.03 28.54
CA GLU A 535 -18.35 -15.74 29.32
C GLU A 535 -18.80 -16.86 30.30
N ASP A 536 -19.98 -17.45 30.14
CA ASP A 536 -20.30 -18.72 30.83
C ASP A 536 -19.40 -19.88 30.34
N ILE A 537 -18.80 -19.76 29.15
CA ILE A 537 -17.98 -20.80 28.51
C ILE A 537 -16.75 -20.13 27.86
N SER A 538 -15.55 -20.60 28.19
CA SER A 538 -14.31 -20.13 27.53
C SER A 538 -14.26 -20.55 26.06
N PHE A 539 -13.76 -19.69 25.17
CA PHE A 539 -13.71 -19.95 23.73
C PHE A 539 -12.94 -21.24 23.36
N GLU A 540 -11.87 -21.57 24.08
CA GLU A 540 -11.11 -22.81 23.87
C GLU A 540 -11.94 -24.08 24.15
N LYS A 541 -12.87 -24.03 25.12
CA LYS A 541 -13.82 -25.13 25.36
C LYS A 541 -14.81 -25.26 24.19
N LEU A 542 -15.26 -24.15 23.61
CA LEU A 542 -16.13 -24.18 22.43
C LEU A 542 -15.41 -24.72 21.19
N LYS A 543 -14.11 -24.43 21.02
CA LYS A 543 -13.30 -25.03 19.95
C LYS A 543 -13.17 -26.55 20.09
N ALA A 544 -13.10 -27.06 21.31
CA ALA A 544 -12.97 -28.50 21.58
C ALA A 544 -14.29 -29.29 21.39
N GLN A 545 -15.43 -28.61 21.37
CA GLN A 545 -16.76 -29.24 21.20
C GLN A 545 -17.11 -29.49 19.74
N SER A 546 -17.93 -30.52 19.50
CA SER A 546 -18.48 -30.78 18.17
C SER A 546 -19.43 -29.67 17.71
N ASN A 547 -19.62 -29.53 16.41
CA ASN A 547 -20.54 -28.52 15.85
C ASN A 547 -21.97 -28.73 16.38
N GLU A 548 -22.38 -29.99 16.56
CA GLU A 548 -23.67 -30.40 17.08
C GLU A 548 -23.87 -29.99 18.55
N GLU A 549 -22.84 -30.18 19.39
CA GLU A 549 -22.84 -29.74 20.79
C GLU A 549 -22.99 -28.22 20.89
N VAL A 550 -22.21 -27.46 20.11
CA VAL A 550 -22.27 -26.00 20.09
C VAL A 550 -23.67 -25.50 19.71
N VAL A 551 -24.30 -26.11 18.70
CA VAL A 551 -25.68 -25.78 18.31
C VAL A 551 -26.66 -26.04 19.45
N LEU A 552 -26.52 -27.15 20.20
CA LEU A 552 -27.40 -27.51 21.32
C LEU A 552 -27.27 -26.57 22.53
N LEU A 553 -26.12 -25.90 22.69
CA LEU A 553 -25.87 -24.96 23.79
C LEU A 553 -26.50 -23.58 23.58
N SER A 554 -27.04 -23.31 22.38
CA SER A 554 -27.68 -22.04 22.02
C SER A 554 -28.87 -21.72 22.95
N PRO A 555 -28.97 -20.50 23.52
CA PRO A 555 -29.99 -20.17 24.51
C PRO A 555 -31.38 -19.90 23.90
N ASP A 556 -31.42 -19.46 22.65
CA ASP A 556 -32.63 -19.13 21.89
C ASP A 556 -32.58 -19.77 20.49
N GLU A 557 -33.74 -19.84 19.83
CA GLU A 557 -33.82 -20.47 18.51
C GLU A 557 -33.09 -19.62 17.46
N GLU A 558 -33.14 -18.28 17.50
CA GLU A 558 -32.45 -17.42 16.53
C GLU A 558 -30.93 -17.66 16.51
N THR A 559 -30.31 -17.73 17.68
CA THR A 559 -28.89 -18.09 17.83
C THR A 559 -28.63 -19.49 17.26
N LYS A 560 -29.49 -20.45 17.58
CA LYS A 560 -29.36 -21.85 17.16
C LYS A 560 -29.42 -22.03 15.65
N ASP A 561 -30.34 -21.36 14.97
CA ASP A 561 -30.48 -21.44 13.51
C ASP A 561 -29.33 -20.71 12.81
N LEU A 562 -28.92 -19.53 13.30
CA LEU A 562 -27.78 -18.80 12.76
C LEU A 562 -26.51 -19.66 12.78
N ILE A 563 -26.21 -20.28 13.93
CA ILE A 563 -25.04 -21.15 14.08
C ILE A 563 -25.14 -22.38 13.18
N ARG A 564 -26.33 -22.98 13.04
CA ARG A 564 -26.56 -24.11 12.12
C ARG A 564 -26.26 -23.75 10.68
N LEU A 565 -26.72 -22.58 10.22
CA LEU A 565 -26.48 -22.08 8.87
C LEU A 565 -24.99 -21.78 8.61
N LEU A 566 -24.26 -21.30 9.63
CA LEU A 566 -22.81 -21.12 9.55
C LEU A 566 -22.05 -22.45 9.44
N PHE A 567 -22.49 -23.50 10.15
CA PHE A 567 -21.87 -24.82 10.09
C PHE A 567 -22.22 -25.60 8.82
N HIS A 568 -23.37 -25.30 8.22
CA HIS A 568 -23.90 -25.95 7.03
C HIS A 568 -24.24 -24.93 5.94
N PRO A 569 -23.25 -24.17 5.42
CA PRO A 569 -23.50 -23.22 4.36
C PRO A 569 -23.92 -23.97 3.09
N GLY A 570 -24.85 -23.39 2.34
CA GLY A 570 -25.30 -23.93 1.05
C GLY A 570 -24.21 -23.95 -0.02
N GLU A 571 -24.60 -24.20 -1.28
CA GLU A 571 -23.64 -24.29 -2.40
C GLU A 571 -22.83 -23.00 -2.59
N ASN A 572 -23.44 -21.82 -2.36
CA ASN A 572 -22.75 -20.54 -2.46
C ASN A 572 -22.09 -20.10 -1.14
N ARG A 573 -21.06 -20.84 -0.71
CA ARG A 573 -20.36 -20.60 0.57
C ARG A 573 -19.69 -19.22 0.66
N ARG A 574 -19.28 -18.68 -0.49
CA ARG A 574 -18.55 -17.42 -0.57
C ARG A 574 -19.44 -16.23 -0.18
N ASP A 575 -20.71 -16.25 -0.60
CA ASP A 575 -21.66 -15.16 -0.33
C ASP A 575 -22.58 -15.42 0.86
N CYS A 576 -22.43 -16.56 1.56
CA CYS A 576 -23.36 -16.96 2.62
C CYS A 576 -23.52 -15.90 3.73
N LEU A 577 -22.47 -15.15 4.04
CA LEU A 577 -22.52 -14.09 5.04
C LEU A 577 -23.40 -12.91 4.61
N SER A 578 -23.54 -12.65 3.32
CA SER A 578 -24.43 -11.59 2.80
C SER A 578 -25.88 -11.89 3.13
N ASP A 579 -26.30 -13.15 2.99
CA ASP A 579 -27.66 -13.58 3.34
C ASP A 579 -27.86 -13.57 4.86
N LEU A 580 -26.86 -14.02 5.62
CA LEU A 580 -26.94 -14.11 7.07
C LEU A 580 -26.99 -12.76 7.77
N LEU A 581 -26.50 -11.68 7.16
CA LEU A 581 -26.68 -10.31 7.69
C LEU A 581 -28.17 -9.91 7.78
N GLY A 582 -29.04 -10.53 6.97
CA GLY A 582 -30.50 -10.38 7.04
C GLY A 582 -31.20 -11.31 8.02
N HIS A 583 -30.48 -12.19 8.72
CA HIS A 583 -31.04 -13.23 9.58
C HIS A 583 -31.79 -12.63 10.81
N PRO A 584 -32.90 -13.25 11.28
CA PRO A 584 -33.70 -12.75 12.42
C PRO A 584 -32.92 -12.50 13.71
N PHE A 585 -31.78 -13.19 13.90
CA PHE A 585 -30.84 -12.90 14.99
C PHE A 585 -30.48 -11.41 15.06
N PHE A 586 -30.20 -10.77 13.93
CA PHE A 586 -29.80 -9.35 13.87
C PHE A 586 -30.97 -8.36 13.97
N TRP A 587 -32.22 -8.84 13.92
CA TRP A 587 -33.39 -8.00 14.04
C TRP A 587 -33.63 -7.59 15.48
N THR A 588 -33.99 -6.33 15.70
CA THR A 588 -34.48 -5.85 17.01
C THR A 588 -35.80 -6.53 17.37
N TRP A 589 -36.15 -6.61 18.66
CA TRP A 589 -37.43 -7.16 19.08
C TRP A 589 -38.63 -6.43 18.44
N GLU A 590 -38.52 -5.12 18.24
CA GLU A 590 -39.51 -4.32 17.53
C GLU A 590 -39.61 -4.71 16.04
N SER A 591 -38.48 -4.90 15.36
CA SER A 591 -38.46 -5.37 13.96
C SER A 591 -39.09 -6.75 13.83
N ARG A 592 -38.75 -7.66 14.74
CA ARG A 592 -39.32 -9.01 14.85
C ARG A 592 -40.83 -8.96 14.99
N TYR A 593 -41.33 -8.18 15.96
CA TYR A 593 -42.76 -7.99 16.21
C TYR A 593 -43.48 -7.36 15.01
N ARG A 594 -42.90 -6.32 14.41
CA ARG A 594 -43.45 -5.63 13.25
C ARG A 594 -43.57 -6.54 12.05
N THR A 595 -42.56 -7.35 11.76
CA THR A 595 -42.60 -8.32 10.66
C THR A 595 -43.70 -9.35 10.88
N LEU A 596 -43.84 -9.89 12.10
CA LEU A 596 -44.94 -10.81 12.43
C LEU A 596 -46.32 -10.16 12.23
N ARG A 597 -46.48 -8.89 12.64
CA ARG A 597 -47.71 -8.13 12.44
C ARG A 597 -47.99 -7.90 10.95
N ASN A 598 -46.98 -7.55 10.17
CA ASN A 598 -47.12 -7.31 8.74
C ASN A 598 -47.58 -8.56 8.01
N VAL A 599 -46.94 -9.71 8.27
CA VAL A 599 -47.35 -10.98 7.69
C VAL A 599 -48.78 -11.33 8.11
N GLY A 600 -49.11 -11.20 9.40
CA GLY A 600 -50.48 -11.42 9.88
C GLY A 600 -51.52 -10.44 9.33
N ASN A 601 -51.09 -9.32 8.73
CA ASN A 601 -51.96 -8.31 8.14
C ASN A 601 -52.33 -8.62 6.67
N GLU A 602 -51.71 -9.63 6.06
CA GLU A 602 -52.03 -10.10 4.70
C GLU A 602 -53.51 -10.48 4.57
N SER A 603 -54.14 -10.05 3.47
CA SER A 603 -55.57 -10.28 3.21
C SER A 603 -55.90 -11.77 3.21
N ASP A 604 -55.02 -12.58 2.63
CA ASP A 604 -55.21 -14.02 2.50
C ASP A 604 -55.20 -14.74 3.84
N ILE A 605 -54.39 -14.28 4.79
CA ILE A 605 -54.36 -14.82 6.16
C ILE A 605 -55.64 -14.44 6.90
N LYS A 606 -56.11 -13.20 6.74
CA LYS A 606 -57.36 -12.74 7.37
C LYS A 606 -58.57 -13.48 6.84
N MET A 607 -58.65 -13.64 5.52
CA MET A 607 -59.81 -14.23 4.83
C MET A 607 -59.71 -15.76 4.67
N ARG A 608 -58.56 -16.35 4.99
CA ARG A 608 -58.28 -17.80 4.90
C ARG A 608 -58.57 -18.38 3.51
N VAL A 609 -57.99 -17.76 2.49
CA VAL A 609 -58.22 -18.12 1.09
C VAL A 609 -57.62 -19.50 0.77
N SER A 610 -58.45 -20.43 0.27
CA SER A 610 -58.11 -21.86 0.10
C SER A 610 -56.92 -22.14 -0.83
N GLU A 611 -56.65 -21.28 -1.81
CA GLU A 611 -55.56 -21.42 -2.81
C GLU A 611 -54.42 -20.42 -2.58
N SER A 612 -54.32 -19.85 -1.38
CA SER A 612 -53.31 -18.82 -1.10
C SER A 612 -51.90 -19.40 -1.06
N GLU A 613 -51.01 -18.82 -1.87
CA GLU A 613 -49.59 -19.15 -1.89
C GLU A 613 -48.94 -18.95 -0.52
N ILE A 614 -49.26 -17.85 0.17
CA ILE A 614 -48.72 -17.60 1.51
C ILE A 614 -49.16 -18.71 2.45
N LEU A 615 -50.46 -19.07 2.48
CA LEU A 615 -50.96 -20.15 3.34
C LEU A 615 -50.35 -21.52 3.04
N GLN A 616 -50.00 -21.80 1.78
CA GLN A 616 -49.29 -23.03 1.41
C GLN A 616 -47.82 -23.02 1.91
N LEU A 617 -47.11 -21.89 1.82
CA LEU A 617 -45.74 -21.74 2.36
C LEU A 617 -45.67 -21.83 3.89
N LEU A 618 -46.80 -21.52 4.52
CA LEU A 618 -47.11 -21.47 5.95
C LEU A 618 -47.42 -22.86 6.53
N GLU A 619 -47.87 -23.82 5.71
CA GLU A 619 -48.26 -25.17 6.13
C GLU A 619 -47.06 -26.05 6.53
N LEU A 620 -47.27 -26.93 7.53
CA LEU A 620 -46.25 -27.88 7.99
C LEU A 620 -46.16 -29.08 7.04
N GLY A 621 -44.94 -29.43 6.64
CA GLY A 621 -44.67 -30.68 5.93
C GLY A 621 -44.93 -31.92 6.82
N PRO A 622 -45.17 -33.10 6.22
CA PRO A 622 -45.57 -34.32 6.94
C PRO A 622 -44.52 -34.88 7.92
N SER A 623 -43.28 -34.38 7.89
CA SER A 623 -42.14 -34.84 8.71
C SER A 623 -41.69 -33.86 9.81
N GLU A 624 -42.35 -32.71 9.99
CA GLU A 624 -41.96 -31.74 11.04
C GLU A 624 -42.54 -32.09 12.42
N HIS A 625 -41.68 -32.28 13.43
CA HIS A 625 -42.07 -32.53 14.82
C HIS A 625 -42.83 -31.34 15.48
N SER A 626 -43.50 -31.62 16.62
CA SER A 626 -44.35 -30.67 17.37
C SER A 626 -43.65 -29.32 17.67
N LYS A 627 -44.15 -28.23 17.06
CA LYS A 627 -43.68 -26.85 17.33
C LYS A 627 -44.40 -26.24 18.53
N SER A 628 -43.76 -25.28 19.19
CA SER A 628 -44.29 -24.50 20.34
C SER A 628 -45.69 -23.91 20.10
N PHE A 629 -46.06 -23.56 18.87
CA PHE A 629 -47.32 -22.91 18.51
C PHE A 629 -48.41 -23.84 17.94
N ALA A 630 -48.22 -25.17 17.99
CA ALA A 630 -49.22 -26.15 17.51
C ALA A 630 -50.59 -26.03 18.19
N ARG A 631 -50.62 -25.57 19.44
CA ARG A 631 -51.84 -25.25 20.21
C ARG A 631 -51.69 -23.90 20.91
N TRP A 632 -51.34 -22.87 20.14
CA TRP A 632 -51.05 -21.54 20.69
C TRP A 632 -52.23 -20.91 21.45
N THR A 633 -53.46 -21.24 21.06
CA THR A 633 -54.70 -20.78 21.75
C THR A 633 -54.79 -21.28 23.19
N GLU A 634 -54.23 -22.44 23.50
CA GLU A 634 -54.15 -22.98 24.87
C GLU A 634 -53.08 -22.29 25.73
N LYS A 635 -52.08 -21.67 25.08
CA LYS A 635 -50.98 -20.95 25.73
C LYS A 635 -51.30 -19.47 25.98
N MET A 636 -52.30 -18.93 25.29
CA MET A 636 -52.83 -17.58 25.55
C MET A 636 -53.63 -17.58 26.85
N GLY A 637 -53.27 -16.74 27.81
CA GLY A 637 -54.02 -16.61 29.07
C GLY A 637 -55.52 -16.40 28.81
N LYS A 638 -56.37 -17.13 29.53
CA LYS A 638 -57.83 -17.22 29.29
C LYS A 638 -58.53 -15.85 29.14
N LEU A 639 -58.02 -14.82 29.84
CA LEU A 639 -58.54 -13.44 29.78
C LEU A 639 -58.21 -12.73 28.45
N LYS A 640 -56.95 -12.78 28.00
CA LYS A 640 -56.48 -12.17 26.74
C LYS A 640 -57.11 -12.86 25.52
N HIS A 641 -57.29 -14.18 25.58
CA HIS A 641 -58.01 -14.92 24.54
C HIS A 641 -59.47 -14.48 24.43
N ARG A 642 -60.19 -14.30 25.55
CA ARG A 642 -61.60 -13.84 25.51
C ARG A 642 -61.74 -12.40 24.97
N GLN A 643 -60.89 -11.47 25.39
CA GLN A 643 -60.93 -10.08 24.91
C GLN A 643 -60.60 -9.97 23.41
N PHE A 644 -59.64 -10.73 22.90
CA PHE A 644 -59.28 -10.74 21.47
C PHE A 644 -60.46 -11.19 20.59
N PHE A 645 -61.10 -12.32 20.91
CA PHE A 645 -62.25 -12.82 20.15
C PHE A 645 -63.54 -11.99 20.35
N GLN A 646 -63.67 -11.25 21.46
CA GLN A 646 -64.73 -10.25 21.62
C GLN A 646 -64.52 -9.04 20.70
N SER A 647 -63.28 -8.57 20.52
CA SER A 647 -62.97 -7.45 19.61
C SER A 647 -63.20 -7.79 18.13
N GLN A 648 -62.90 -9.03 17.71
CA GLN A 648 -63.15 -9.51 16.34
C GLN A 648 -64.65 -9.62 16.03
N ARG A 649 -65.47 -10.10 16.98
CA ARG A 649 -66.93 -10.11 16.84
C ARG A 649 -67.55 -8.71 16.79
N ALA A 650 -66.94 -7.73 17.48
CA ALA A 650 -67.37 -6.34 17.41
C ALA A 650 -67.02 -5.69 16.06
N SER A 651 -65.92 -6.08 15.40
CA SER A 651 -65.58 -5.60 14.06
C SER A 651 -66.36 -6.30 12.93
N GLU A 652 -66.72 -7.58 13.08
CA GLU A 652 -67.55 -8.31 12.10
C GLU A 652 -69.03 -7.89 12.15
N GLY A 653 -69.49 -7.33 13.28
CA GLY A 653 -70.85 -6.80 13.42
C GLY A 653 -71.14 -5.49 12.65
N ALA A 654 -70.15 -4.92 11.96
CA ALA A 654 -70.30 -3.66 11.19
C ALA A 654 -70.51 -3.86 9.68
N THR A 655 -70.43 -5.10 9.17
CA THR A 655 -70.77 -5.41 7.77
C THR A 655 -71.62 -6.67 7.73
N GLY A 656 -72.94 -6.49 7.63
CA GLY A 656 -73.89 -7.60 7.57
C GLY A 656 -73.73 -8.42 6.29
N PHE A 657 -73.81 -9.75 6.41
CA PHE A 657 -74.64 -10.63 5.60
C PHE A 657 -74.68 -12.05 6.21
N GLU A 658 -75.80 -12.75 5.98
CA GLU A 658 -76.31 -13.93 6.68
C GLU A 658 -75.55 -15.26 6.48
N ALA A 659 -75.90 -16.20 7.38
CA ALA A 659 -75.28 -17.50 7.62
C ALA A 659 -75.49 -18.57 6.52
N GLY A 660 -74.49 -19.44 6.37
CA GLY A 660 -74.61 -20.76 5.76
C GLY A 660 -73.90 -21.83 6.60
N LYS A 661 -74.69 -22.74 7.20
CA LYS A 661 -74.22 -23.92 7.92
C LYS A 661 -73.48 -24.87 6.97
N ASN A 662 -72.27 -25.29 7.31
CA ASN A 662 -71.82 -26.68 7.17
C ASN A 662 -70.52 -26.88 7.97
N GLY A 663 -70.55 -27.87 8.87
CA GLY A 663 -69.42 -28.19 9.73
C GLY A 663 -68.25 -28.78 8.94
N CYS A 664 -67.03 -28.34 9.23
CA CYS A 664 -65.82 -29.11 9.02
C CYS A 664 -64.69 -28.59 9.93
N ARG A 665 -63.83 -29.53 10.31
CA ARG A 665 -62.90 -29.52 11.43
C ARG A 665 -61.90 -28.36 11.43
N CYS A 666 -61.62 -27.83 12.62
CA CYS A 666 -60.49 -26.94 12.88
C CYS A 666 -59.17 -27.58 12.43
N ARG A 667 -58.50 -26.98 11.44
CA ARG A 667 -57.09 -27.22 11.11
C ARG A 667 -56.32 -25.90 11.20
N VAL A 668 -55.13 -26.00 11.77
CA VAL A 668 -54.35 -24.93 12.42
C VAL A 668 -53.37 -24.30 11.44
N LEU A 669 -53.36 -22.96 11.38
CA LEU A 669 -52.48 -22.11 10.55
C LEU A 669 -51.11 -21.89 11.20
N LYS A 670 -50.02 -21.87 10.41
CA LYS A 670 -48.59 -21.71 10.81
C LYS A 670 -47.81 -20.91 9.74
N LEU A 671 -46.53 -20.49 9.93
CA LEU A 671 -45.81 -19.43 9.17
C LEU A 671 -44.48 -19.91 8.50
N PRO A 672 -43.86 -19.18 7.53
CA PRO A 672 -42.92 -19.71 6.51
C PRO A 672 -41.44 -19.65 6.94
N ARG A 673 -40.54 -20.23 6.13
CA ARG A 673 -39.13 -20.61 6.46
C ARG A 673 -38.21 -19.53 7.04
N CYS A 674 -38.30 -18.24 6.68
CA CYS A 674 -37.53 -17.15 7.34
C CYS A 674 -38.17 -16.64 8.65
N THR A 675 -39.29 -17.23 9.02
CA THR A 675 -40.16 -16.90 10.17
C THR A 675 -40.27 -18.08 11.12
N LYS A 676 -39.56 -19.19 10.84
CA LYS A 676 -39.54 -20.41 11.67
C LYS A 676 -38.86 -20.22 13.03
N LEU A 677 -38.13 -19.12 13.20
CA LEU A 677 -37.45 -18.74 14.44
C LEU A 677 -38.30 -17.86 15.37
N LEU A 678 -39.20 -17.07 14.81
CA LEU A 678 -39.86 -15.96 15.50
C LEU A 678 -41.04 -16.35 16.40
N ILE A 679 -41.37 -17.63 16.50
CA ILE A 679 -42.54 -18.13 17.25
C ILE A 679 -42.11 -19.10 18.36
N GLY A 680 -40.89 -18.95 18.84
CA GLY A 680 -40.49 -19.37 20.17
C GLY A 680 -40.40 -18.13 21.05
N TRP A 681 -41.31 -17.97 22.01
CA TRP A 681 -41.25 -17.00 23.12
C TRP A 681 -41.81 -15.59 22.83
N CYS A 682 -43.12 -15.46 23.08
CA CYS A 682 -43.63 -14.30 23.80
C CYS A 682 -43.70 -14.77 25.28
N PRO A 683 -42.87 -14.26 26.20
CA PRO A 683 -43.07 -14.50 27.61
C PRO A 683 -44.42 -13.88 27.98
N ALA A 684 -45.39 -14.72 28.30
CA ALA A 684 -46.67 -14.29 28.87
C ALA A 684 -46.50 -13.79 30.32
N HIS A 685 -45.46 -13.00 30.60
CA HIS A 685 -45.24 -12.36 31.90
C HIS A 685 -44.58 -10.98 31.89
N GLN A 686 -44.42 -10.32 30.74
CA GLN A 686 -44.11 -8.89 30.70
C GLN A 686 -44.85 -8.23 29.55
N LEU A 687 -46.10 -7.84 29.84
CA LEU A 687 -46.92 -6.84 29.16
C LEU A 687 -48.14 -6.64 30.07
N ILE A 688 -47.85 -6.01 31.22
CA ILE A 688 -48.56 -4.83 31.72
C ILE A 688 -47.61 -3.67 31.44
#